data_AF-A0A0R2XT51-F1
#
_entry.id   AF-A0A0R2XT51-F1
#
_cell.length_a   1.000
_cell.length_b   1.000
_cell.length_c   1.000
_cell.angle_alpha   90.00
_cell.angle_beta   90.00
_cell.angle_gamma   90.00
#
_symmetry.space_group_name_H-M   'P 1'
#
loop_
_entity.id
_entity.type
_entity.pdbx_description
1 polymer ?
#
loop_
_entity_poly.entity_id
_entity_poly.type
_entity_poly.pdbx_seq_one_letter_code
_entity_poly.pdbx_strand_id
1 'polypeptide(L)'
;MKKFAFTLILIIAALIVASGFKPATNTSDFDIASFAELPVQVGGRIKPLDSVARNTLLVLAARQKVVTPEGVTLSPIEWFMDLTMRPEVADTYRVFKIEFPDDLGIAGLAQKGQRHYAFNDLLPHFDEILRLYQEINPEPKKRSPYEQQIADLNDGLTLYHRVMHSLHPVGTPERLDRLVDEYQSYISSIAPGLVALRQQQAGEDYDAELLSRFIQFGDDYLKLSKTAYLRVVPPIAPVDPLDDWKNIGLELLDVMRGDGLSPYVTSYASLTMAYRLDQPDMFNKTVEELRQRFIGDFPNDIGRVHFERVFNQAQPFYLSMQLYVLIFLTVCISWLRWPAPLAKAAFWVLLLAFAIHTLGLIARMYIQERYGVFVTNLYSSAVFVGWGAVLLGVILEKFYKNGVGAAMASLVGFCTLIIAHHLSMSGDTLEMMRAVLDSNFWLATHVTVITFGYSAMFFAGALALIFTVLGLFSKRFSKESAKSIVSMVYGITCFATLFSLVGTILGGIWADQSWGRFWGWDPKENGALMIVIMGAIVLHARWGGIVKERGLMALAICGSIVTVWSWFGTNLLGVGLHAYGFTSSGFWWTVGFAASQIFFICLVNLPWRYWRSAFGEDKNRLDRKRILIAAQESEKA
;
A
#
# COMPACT_ATOMS: atom_id res chain seq x y z
N MET A 1 5.36 18.17 38.62
CA MET A 1 5.05 16.83 38.07
C MET A 1 3.89 16.80 37.05
N LYS A 2 2.66 17.26 37.37
CA LYS A 2 1.51 17.17 36.43
C LYS A 2 1.69 17.95 35.12
N LYS A 3 2.23 19.19 35.19
CA LYS A 3 2.56 19.99 33.98
C LYS A 3 3.69 19.37 33.16
N PHE A 4 4.71 18.83 33.84
CA PHE A 4 5.83 18.13 33.20
C PHE A 4 5.38 16.92 32.38
N ALA A 5 4.48 16.09 32.92
CA ALA A 5 3.95 14.92 32.20
C ALA A 5 3.21 15.29 30.91
N PHE A 6 2.41 16.36 30.93
CA PHE A 6 1.74 16.89 29.74
C PHE A 6 2.76 17.38 28.70
N THR A 7 3.70 18.22 29.10
CA THR A 7 4.72 18.78 28.21
C THR A 7 5.62 17.69 27.62
N LEU A 8 5.99 16.67 28.40
CA LEU A 8 6.80 15.55 27.93
C LEU A 8 6.15 14.79 26.78
N ILE A 9 4.84 14.48 26.88
CA ILE A 9 4.12 13.79 25.81
C ILE A 9 4.09 14.62 24.52
N LEU A 10 3.90 15.94 24.64
CA LEU A 10 3.94 16.83 23.47
C LEU A 10 5.33 16.93 22.85
N ILE A 11 6.39 16.93 23.66
CA ILE A 11 7.78 16.90 23.16
C ILE A 11 8.03 15.59 22.41
N ILE A 12 7.62 14.44 22.95
CA ILE A 12 7.77 13.15 22.28
C ILE A 12 7.01 13.15 20.94
N ALA A 13 5.77 13.65 20.91
CA ALA A 13 5.00 13.77 19.68
C ALA A 13 5.69 14.69 18.65
N ALA A 14 6.24 15.82 19.09
CA ALA A 14 6.97 16.74 18.22
C ALA A 14 8.25 16.11 17.65
N LEU A 15 8.99 15.34 18.46
CA LEU A 15 10.17 14.60 18.01
C LEU A 15 9.83 13.52 16.98
N ILE A 16 8.72 12.80 17.18
CA ILE A 16 8.19 11.84 16.20
C ILE A 16 7.94 12.55 14.87
N VAL A 17 7.20 13.66 14.87
CA VAL A 17 6.90 14.40 13.63
C VAL A 17 8.15 14.96 12.99
N ALA A 18 9.06 15.55 13.76
CA ALA A 18 10.32 16.09 13.26
C ALA A 18 11.21 15.03 12.60
N SER A 19 11.15 13.77 13.08
CA SER A 19 11.91 12.68 12.49
C SER A 19 11.54 12.38 11.03
N GLY A 20 10.28 12.63 10.63
CA GLY A 20 9.82 12.44 9.25
C GLY A 20 10.32 13.50 8.26
N PHE A 21 10.76 14.67 8.75
CA PHE A 21 11.29 15.75 7.93
C PHE A 21 12.82 15.83 7.94
N LYS A 22 13.50 14.83 8.51
CA LYS A 22 14.96 14.81 8.50
C LYS A 22 15.44 14.60 7.06
N PRO A 23 16.24 15.52 6.49
CA PRO A 23 16.79 15.33 5.16
C PRO A 23 17.68 14.08 5.14
N ALA A 24 17.62 13.34 4.03
CA ALA A 24 18.57 12.25 3.80
C ALA A 24 19.97 12.86 3.76
N THR A 25 20.88 12.34 4.59
CA THR A 25 22.29 12.73 4.53
C THR A 25 22.88 12.11 3.28
N ASN A 26 23.11 12.91 2.23
CA ASN A 26 23.84 12.45 1.05
C ASN A 26 25.33 12.60 1.32
N THR A 27 26.03 11.48 1.48
CA THR A 27 27.50 11.45 1.64
C THR A 27 28.23 11.21 0.31
N SER A 28 27.48 11.11 -0.79
CA SER A 28 28.01 10.89 -2.14
C SER A 28 28.37 12.21 -2.83
N ASP A 29 29.42 12.19 -3.65
CA ASP A 29 29.77 13.30 -4.56
C ASP A 29 28.78 13.43 -5.73
N PHE A 30 27.97 12.40 -5.98
CA PHE A 30 26.90 12.41 -6.98
C PHE A 30 25.63 13.09 -6.44
N ASP A 31 24.98 13.90 -7.27
CA ASP A 31 23.68 14.52 -7.01
C ASP A 31 22.53 13.53 -7.20
N ILE A 32 22.50 12.56 -6.28
CA ILE A 32 21.45 11.54 -6.17
C ILE A 32 20.09 12.19 -5.94
N ALA A 33 20.05 13.37 -5.31
CA ALA A 33 18.80 14.05 -4.98
C ALA A 33 18.09 14.57 -6.24
N SER A 34 18.82 15.18 -7.17
CA SER A 34 18.26 15.60 -8.46
C SER A 34 17.95 14.40 -9.36
N PHE A 35 18.78 13.35 -9.35
CA PHE A 35 18.50 12.13 -10.10
C PHE A 35 17.20 11.44 -9.64
N ALA A 36 16.99 11.37 -8.32
CA ALA A 36 15.78 10.84 -7.70
C ALA A 36 14.49 11.54 -8.16
N GLU A 37 14.57 12.82 -8.54
CA GLU A 37 13.44 13.66 -8.96
C GLU A 37 13.17 13.61 -10.46
N LEU A 38 14.00 12.93 -11.26
CA LEU A 38 13.73 12.82 -12.69
C LEU A 38 12.37 12.13 -12.90
N PRO A 39 11.46 12.74 -13.69
CA PRO A 39 10.16 12.18 -13.96
C PRO A 39 10.26 10.97 -14.89
N VAL A 40 9.38 10.00 -14.66
CA VAL A 40 9.25 8.81 -15.49
C VAL A 40 7.79 8.37 -15.54
N GLN A 41 7.35 7.86 -16.69
CA GLN A 41 6.02 7.28 -16.82
C GLN A 41 6.08 5.77 -16.59
N VAL A 42 5.35 5.28 -15.58
CA VAL A 42 5.23 3.84 -15.27
C VAL A 42 3.78 3.52 -14.91
N GLY A 43 3.17 2.56 -15.60
CA GLY A 43 1.77 2.19 -15.39
C GLY A 43 0.79 3.30 -15.72
N GLY A 44 1.11 4.12 -16.73
CA GLY A 44 0.28 5.25 -17.19
C GLY A 44 0.35 6.50 -16.31
N ARG A 45 1.17 6.51 -15.25
CA ARG A 45 1.33 7.65 -14.32
C ARG A 45 2.75 8.18 -14.33
N ILE A 46 2.91 9.50 -14.41
CA ILE A 46 4.20 10.19 -14.24
C ILE A 46 4.53 10.23 -12.73
N LYS A 47 5.74 9.81 -12.37
CA LYS A 47 6.23 9.73 -10.98
C LYS A 47 7.75 9.93 -10.93
N PRO A 48 8.34 10.25 -9.76
CA PRO A 48 9.81 10.34 -9.64
C PRO A 48 10.46 8.96 -9.78
N LEU A 49 11.70 8.92 -10.27
CA LEU A 49 12.54 7.70 -10.25
C LEU A 49 12.64 7.11 -8.84
N ASP A 50 12.67 7.93 -7.78
CA ASP A 50 12.65 7.47 -6.38
C ASP A 50 11.44 6.57 -6.06
N SER A 51 10.25 6.90 -6.58
CA SER A 51 9.06 6.05 -6.39
C SER A 51 9.24 4.70 -7.06
N VAL A 52 9.79 4.67 -8.28
CA VAL A 52 10.04 3.41 -9.00
C VAL A 52 11.08 2.58 -8.24
N ALA A 53 12.20 3.19 -7.85
CA ALA A 53 13.26 2.54 -7.09
C ALA A 53 12.74 1.92 -5.78
N ARG A 54 11.95 2.67 -5.01
CA ARG A 54 11.32 2.20 -3.76
C ARG A 54 10.39 1.02 -3.98
N ASN A 55 9.53 1.10 -4.99
CA ASN A 55 8.52 0.08 -5.26
C ASN A 55 9.15 -1.19 -5.82
N THR A 56 10.07 -1.07 -6.77
CA THR A 56 10.80 -2.22 -7.32
C THR A 56 11.58 -2.95 -6.22
N LEU A 57 12.33 -2.22 -5.39
CA LEU A 57 13.09 -2.86 -4.32
C LEU A 57 12.17 -3.49 -3.26
N LEU A 58 11.03 -2.87 -2.97
CA LEU A 58 10.03 -3.44 -2.05
C LEU A 58 9.46 -4.75 -2.57
N VAL A 59 9.14 -4.82 -3.87
CA VAL A 59 8.63 -6.05 -4.51
C VAL A 59 9.69 -7.16 -4.48
N LEU A 60 10.94 -6.86 -4.80
CA LEU A 60 12.01 -7.87 -4.87
C LEU A 60 12.46 -8.35 -3.47
N ALA A 61 12.70 -7.40 -2.56
CA ALA A 61 13.43 -7.66 -1.32
C ALA A 61 12.54 -7.66 -0.07
N ALA A 62 11.27 -7.25 -0.20
CA ALA A 62 10.36 -6.92 0.91
C ALA A 62 10.95 -5.89 1.89
N ARG A 63 11.82 -5.00 1.39
CA ARG A 63 12.48 -3.92 2.14
C ARG A 63 12.82 -2.76 1.21
N GLN A 64 13.04 -1.57 1.77
CA GLN A 64 13.45 -0.37 1.02
C GLN A 64 14.89 0.05 1.32
N LYS A 65 15.78 -0.92 1.57
CA LYS A 65 17.23 -0.71 1.76
C LYS A 65 17.97 -1.97 1.33
N VAL A 66 19.18 -1.80 0.79
CA VAL A 66 20.09 -2.88 0.42
C VAL A 66 21.38 -2.73 1.21
N VAL A 67 22.01 -3.85 1.55
CA VAL A 67 23.36 -3.85 2.13
C VAL A 67 24.29 -4.47 1.10
N THR A 68 25.35 -3.76 0.72
CA THR A 68 26.37 -4.24 -0.23
C THR A 68 27.19 -5.37 0.41
N PRO A 69 27.93 -6.17 -0.38
CA PRO A 69 28.85 -7.18 0.16
C PRO A 69 29.88 -6.61 1.15
N GLU A 70 30.25 -5.32 1.00
CA GLU A 70 31.18 -4.58 1.86
C GLU A 70 30.52 -4.04 3.14
N GLY A 71 29.21 -4.24 3.32
CA GLY A 71 28.47 -3.80 4.51
C GLY A 71 27.93 -2.37 4.44
N VAL A 72 28.01 -1.70 3.29
CA VAL A 72 27.45 -0.36 3.09
C VAL A 72 25.94 -0.46 2.88
N THR A 73 25.16 0.40 3.55
CA THR A 73 23.70 0.43 3.35
C THR A 73 23.32 1.44 2.30
N LEU A 74 22.73 0.99 1.20
CA LEU A 74 22.22 1.81 0.11
C LEU A 74 20.73 2.14 0.30
N SER A 75 20.36 3.37 -0.04
CA SER A 75 18.99 3.78 -0.27
C SER A 75 18.43 3.13 -1.55
N PRO A 76 17.09 3.12 -1.74
CA PRO A 76 16.49 2.56 -2.95
C PRO A 76 17.01 3.18 -4.23
N ILE A 77 17.21 4.50 -4.26
CA ILE A 77 17.64 5.20 -5.47
C ILE A 77 19.12 4.93 -5.79
N GLU A 78 19.99 4.81 -4.77
CA GLU A 78 21.38 4.39 -4.97
C GLU A 78 21.47 2.98 -5.54
N TRP A 79 20.69 2.04 -4.97
CA TRP A 79 20.56 0.68 -5.53
C TRP A 79 20.05 0.70 -6.98
N PHE A 80 19.09 1.57 -7.28
CA PHE A 80 18.52 1.68 -8.62
C PHE A 80 19.53 2.25 -9.62
N MET A 81 20.37 3.21 -9.20
CA MET A 81 21.48 3.71 -10.02
C MET A 81 22.47 2.58 -10.33
N ASP A 82 22.85 1.79 -9.33
CA ASP A 82 23.69 0.61 -9.56
C ASP A 82 23.01 -0.37 -10.51
N LEU A 83 21.73 -0.70 -10.32
CA LEU A 83 20.99 -1.62 -11.19
C LEU A 83 20.93 -1.15 -12.65
N THR A 84 20.71 0.15 -12.87
CA THR A 84 20.47 0.70 -14.21
C THR A 84 21.70 1.26 -14.88
N MET A 85 22.83 1.37 -14.18
CA MET A 85 24.06 1.94 -14.73
C MET A 85 25.30 1.08 -14.46
N ARG A 86 25.35 0.31 -13.36
CA ARG A 86 26.43 -0.62 -13.01
C ARG A 86 25.86 -2.02 -12.70
N PRO A 87 25.12 -2.64 -13.63
CA PRO A 87 24.42 -3.91 -13.37
C PRO A 87 25.36 -5.01 -12.85
N GLU A 88 26.61 -5.04 -13.30
CA GLU A 88 27.64 -5.97 -12.85
C GLU A 88 27.91 -5.90 -11.34
N VAL A 89 27.72 -4.72 -10.73
CA VAL A 89 27.83 -4.52 -9.28
C VAL A 89 26.51 -4.87 -8.62
N ALA A 90 25.39 -4.39 -9.17
CA ALA A 90 24.05 -4.62 -8.62
C ALA A 90 23.68 -6.11 -8.54
N ASP A 91 24.15 -6.92 -9.50
CA ASP A 91 23.90 -8.35 -9.58
C ASP A 91 24.52 -9.15 -8.42
N THR A 92 25.44 -8.53 -7.67
CA THR A 92 26.02 -9.09 -6.43
C THR A 92 25.16 -8.81 -5.18
N TYR A 93 24.20 -7.90 -5.29
CA TYR A 93 23.41 -7.46 -4.14
C TYR A 93 22.27 -8.42 -3.85
N ARG A 94 22.11 -8.78 -2.58
CA ARG A 94 21.07 -9.73 -2.12
C ARG A 94 19.69 -9.06 -2.06
N VAL A 95 19.02 -8.99 -3.20
CA VAL A 95 17.73 -8.30 -3.37
C VAL A 95 16.54 -9.23 -3.60
N PHE A 96 16.75 -10.52 -3.88
CA PHE A 96 15.64 -11.47 -4.06
C PHE A 96 15.30 -12.16 -2.76
N LYS A 97 14.10 -11.92 -2.21
CA LYS A 97 13.63 -12.63 -1.02
C LYS A 97 13.03 -13.99 -1.41
N ILE A 98 13.57 -15.07 -0.86
CA ILE A 98 13.02 -16.43 -0.95
C ILE A 98 12.67 -16.89 0.46
N GLU A 99 11.38 -17.14 0.74
CA GLU A 99 10.95 -17.47 2.11
C GLU A 99 11.39 -18.87 2.54
N PHE A 100 11.32 -19.83 1.61
CA PHE A 100 11.59 -21.24 1.86
C PHE A 100 12.47 -21.82 0.74
N PRO A 101 13.78 -21.47 0.70
CA PRO A 101 14.66 -21.87 -0.39
C PRO A 101 14.85 -23.39 -0.48
N ASP A 102 14.80 -24.10 0.65
CA ASP A 102 14.87 -25.57 0.69
C ASP A 102 13.62 -26.20 0.02
N ASP A 103 12.47 -25.55 0.13
CA ASP A 103 11.20 -26.06 -0.41
C ASP A 103 11.14 -25.93 -1.93
N LEU A 104 11.95 -25.05 -2.55
CA LEU A 104 12.00 -24.84 -4.00
C LEU A 104 12.50 -26.07 -4.79
N GLY A 105 13.18 -27.01 -4.14
CA GLY A 105 13.74 -28.20 -4.80
C GLY A 105 14.90 -27.91 -5.76
N ILE A 106 15.40 -26.68 -5.80
CA ILE A 106 16.51 -26.27 -6.66
C ILE A 106 17.83 -26.66 -5.99
N ALA A 107 18.49 -27.68 -6.52
CA ALA A 107 19.75 -28.19 -5.99
C ALA A 107 20.84 -27.11 -6.01
N GLY A 108 21.49 -26.90 -4.85
CA GLY A 108 22.61 -25.95 -4.71
C GLY A 108 22.22 -24.50 -4.42
N LEU A 109 20.94 -24.14 -4.55
CA LEU A 109 20.48 -22.77 -4.26
C LEU A 109 20.35 -22.50 -2.76
N ALA A 110 19.80 -23.46 -2.00
CA ALA A 110 19.52 -23.23 -0.59
C ALA A 110 20.81 -23.17 0.25
N GLN A 111 20.96 -22.09 1.03
CA GLN A 111 22.04 -21.92 1.99
C GLN A 111 21.44 -21.72 3.38
N LYS A 112 22.00 -22.41 4.38
CA LYS A 112 21.43 -22.44 5.74
C LYS A 112 21.28 -21.04 6.33
N GLY A 113 20.04 -20.62 6.56
CA GLY A 113 19.69 -19.34 7.19
C GLY A 113 19.69 -18.14 6.24
N GLN A 114 19.98 -18.33 4.95
CA GLN A 114 19.91 -17.28 3.94
C GLN A 114 18.49 -17.19 3.36
N ARG A 115 17.93 -15.97 3.32
CA ARG A 115 16.60 -15.68 2.73
C ARG A 115 16.64 -14.63 1.64
N HIS A 116 17.80 -14.01 1.44
CA HIS A 116 18.01 -12.99 0.43
C HIS A 116 19.15 -13.44 -0.49
N TYR A 117 18.89 -13.42 -1.79
CA TYR A 117 19.78 -13.92 -2.83
C TYR A 117 20.12 -12.81 -3.81
N ALA A 118 21.34 -12.85 -4.33
CA ALA A 118 21.78 -11.98 -5.39
C ALA A 118 21.31 -12.50 -6.76
N PHE A 119 21.30 -11.63 -7.78
CA PHE A 119 20.99 -12.07 -9.14
C PHE A 119 21.98 -13.15 -9.61
N ASN A 120 23.27 -12.96 -9.30
CA ASN A 120 24.33 -13.91 -9.59
C ASN A 120 24.17 -15.26 -8.87
N ASP A 121 23.51 -15.29 -7.70
CA ASP A 121 23.21 -16.56 -7.01
C ASP A 121 22.13 -17.36 -7.75
N LEU A 122 21.24 -16.68 -8.48
CA LEU A 122 20.10 -17.28 -9.17
C LEU A 122 20.41 -17.62 -10.63
N LEU A 123 21.36 -16.91 -11.26
CA LEU A 123 21.70 -17.05 -12.68
C LEU A 123 21.98 -18.51 -13.12
N PRO A 124 22.73 -19.34 -12.36
CA PRO A 124 22.96 -20.75 -12.74
C PRO A 124 21.70 -21.62 -12.71
N HIS A 125 20.61 -21.13 -12.12
CA HIS A 125 19.37 -21.86 -11.89
C HIS A 125 18.20 -21.35 -12.75
N PHE A 126 18.42 -20.42 -13.68
CA PHE A 126 17.34 -19.81 -14.46
C PHE A 126 16.52 -20.80 -15.28
N ASP A 127 17.16 -21.76 -15.94
CA ASP A 127 16.45 -22.77 -16.73
C ASP A 127 15.52 -23.62 -15.85
N GLU A 128 15.97 -23.94 -14.63
CA GLU A 128 15.19 -24.70 -13.67
C GLU A 128 14.03 -23.86 -13.08
N ILE A 129 14.28 -22.59 -12.73
CA ILE A 129 13.24 -21.67 -12.27
C ILE A 129 12.16 -21.51 -13.34
N LEU A 130 12.57 -21.36 -14.61
CA LEU A 130 11.65 -21.22 -15.74
C LEU A 130 10.86 -22.50 -15.99
N ARG A 131 11.51 -23.68 -15.89
CA ARG A 131 10.83 -24.99 -15.98
C ARG A 131 9.76 -25.11 -14.89
N LEU A 132 10.11 -24.84 -13.64
CA LEU A 132 9.18 -24.87 -12.52
C LEU A 132 8.04 -23.86 -12.72
N TYR A 133 8.33 -22.66 -13.20
CA TYR A 133 7.33 -21.64 -13.50
C TYR A 133 6.35 -22.07 -14.60
N GLN A 134 6.80 -22.83 -15.60
CA GLN A 134 5.92 -23.37 -16.64
C GLN A 134 5.02 -24.52 -16.13
N GLU A 135 5.42 -25.19 -15.05
CA GLU A 135 4.69 -26.30 -14.44
C GLU A 135 3.63 -25.85 -13.42
N ILE A 136 3.68 -24.61 -12.93
CA ILE A 136 2.70 -24.12 -11.93
C ILE A 136 1.29 -24.01 -12.51
N ASN A 137 0.29 -24.01 -11.63
CA ASN A 137 -1.08 -23.73 -12.06
C ASN A 137 -1.20 -22.36 -12.77
N PRO A 138 -1.72 -22.31 -14.01
CA PRO A 138 -1.84 -21.06 -14.75
C PRO A 138 -2.83 -20.10 -14.09
N GLU A 139 -3.79 -20.59 -13.31
CA GLU A 139 -4.71 -19.76 -12.54
C GLU A 139 -4.10 -19.38 -11.18
N PRO A 140 -3.78 -18.09 -10.93
CA PRO A 140 -3.11 -17.67 -9.69
C PRO A 140 -3.87 -18.07 -8.41
N LYS A 141 -5.20 -18.19 -8.50
CA LYS A 141 -6.08 -18.54 -7.37
C LYS A 141 -5.98 -20.00 -6.94
N LYS A 142 -5.49 -20.87 -7.82
CA LYS A 142 -5.35 -22.31 -7.58
C LYS A 142 -3.92 -22.70 -7.21
N ARG A 143 -2.98 -21.76 -7.23
CA ARG A 143 -1.59 -21.97 -6.85
C ARG A 143 -1.47 -22.25 -5.35
N SER A 144 -0.74 -23.30 -5.02
CA SER A 144 -0.22 -23.55 -3.68
C SER A 144 0.78 -22.46 -3.26
N PRO A 145 1.09 -22.30 -1.97
CA PRO A 145 2.11 -21.35 -1.51
C PRO A 145 3.49 -21.57 -2.17
N TYR A 146 3.82 -22.82 -2.48
CA TYR A 146 5.03 -23.19 -3.21
C TYR A 146 5.01 -22.66 -4.66
N GLU A 147 3.94 -22.94 -5.40
CA GLU A 147 3.76 -22.44 -6.78
C GLU A 147 3.72 -20.90 -6.82
N GLN A 148 3.13 -20.26 -5.82
CA GLN A 148 3.12 -18.80 -5.72
C GLN A 148 4.52 -18.24 -5.51
N GLN A 149 5.36 -18.89 -4.70
CA GLN A 149 6.74 -18.45 -4.50
C GLN A 149 7.58 -18.56 -5.78
N ILE A 150 7.38 -19.62 -6.58
CA ILE A 150 8.02 -19.74 -7.90
C ILE A 150 7.56 -18.63 -8.83
N ALA A 151 6.26 -18.32 -8.85
CA ALA A 151 5.73 -17.21 -9.63
C ALA A 151 6.35 -15.87 -9.20
N ASP A 152 6.35 -15.57 -7.90
CA ASP A 152 6.91 -14.33 -7.36
C ASP A 152 8.41 -14.20 -7.67
N LEU A 153 9.16 -15.31 -7.63
CA LEU A 153 10.58 -15.34 -7.99
C LEU A 153 10.80 -15.05 -9.48
N ASN A 154 10.06 -15.72 -10.37
CA ASN A 154 10.15 -15.50 -11.82
C ASN A 154 9.72 -14.09 -12.23
N ASP A 155 8.61 -13.59 -11.64
CA ASP A 155 8.10 -12.24 -11.88
C ASP A 155 9.09 -11.19 -11.35
N GLY A 156 9.72 -11.45 -10.20
CA GLY A 156 10.79 -10.64 -9.65
C GLY A 156 12.03 -10.59 -10.56
N LEU A 157 12.51 -11.74 -11.05
CA LEU A 157 13.63 -11.81 -12.00
C LEU A 157 13.32 -11.05 -13.29
N THR A 158 12.10 -11.21 -13.80
CA THR A 158 11.61 -10.49 -14.98
C THR A 158 11.59 -8.99 -14.72
N LEU A 159 11.04 -8.54 -13.58
CA LEU A 159 11.00 -7.12 -13.21
C LEU A 159 12.41 -6.55 -13.08
N TYR A 160 13.31 -7.25 -12.41
CA TYR A 160 14.72 -6.85 -12.24
C TYR A 160 15.40 -6.62 -13.58
N HIS A 161 15.30 -7.59 -14.50
CA HIS A 161 15.89 -7.50 -15.84
C HIS A 161 15.26 -6.38 -16.69
N ARG A 162 13.94 -6.18 -16.60
CA ARG A 162 13.27 -5.08 -17.32
C ARG A 162 13.67 -3.70 -16.81
N VAL A 163 13.85 -3.56 -15.49
CA VAL A 163 14.31 -2.30 -14.87
C VAL A 163 15.77 -2.04 -15.23
N MET A 164 16.65 -3.05 -15.14
CA MET A 164 18.05 -2.98 -15.55
C MET A 164 18.20 -2.35 -16.94
N HIS A 165 17.49 -2.89 -17.93
CA HIS A 165 17.56 -2.43 -19.33
C HIS A 165 16.61 -1.27 -19.64
N SER A 166 16.31 -0.42 -18.66
CA SER A 166 15.45 0.74 -18.92
C SER A 166 16.21 1.97 -19.39
N LEU A 167 17.49 2.10 -19.04
CA LEU A 167 18.32 3.25 -19.40
C LEU A 167 19.37 2.95 -20.48
N HIS A 168 19.53 1.68 -20.87
CA HIS A 168 20.50 1.24 -21.88
C HIS A 168 20.11 -0.10 -22.52
N PRO A 169 20.62 -0.43 -23.73
CA PRO A 169 20.46 -1.75 -24.34
C PRO A 169 21.14 -2.85 -23.53
N VAL A 170 20.79 -4.10 -23.82
CA VAL A 170 21.47 -5.27 -23.23
C VAL A 170 22.92 -5.28 -23.72
N GLY A 171 23.89 -5.37 -22.80
CA GLY A 171 25.30 -5.18 -23.15
C GLY A 171 26.27 -5.67 -22.08
N THR A 172 27.53 -5.82 -22.50
CA THR A 172 28.64 -6.03 -21.56
C THR A 172 29.06 -4.69 -20.93
N PRO A 173 29.79 -4.70 -19.81
CA PRO A 173 30.33 -3.49 -19.20
C PRO A 173 31.05 -2.57 -20.22
N GLU A 174 31.83 -3.15 -21.14
CA GLU A 174 32.59 -2.39 -22.15
C GLU A 174 31.68 -1.69 -23.16
N ARG A 175 30.53 -2.27 -23.48
CA ARG A 175 29.51 -1.65 -24.33
C ARG A 175 28.91 -0.43 -23.62
N LEU A 176 28.60 -0.56 -22.33
CA LEU A 176 28.00 0.52 -21.53
C LEU A 176 28.96 1.68 -21.26
N ASP A 177 30.26 1.41 -21.15
CA ASP A 177 31.31 2.43 -21.01
C ASP A 177 31.45 3.34 -22.25
N ARG A 178 30.85 2.95 -23.38
CA ARG A 178 30.89 3.68 -24.67
C ARG A 178 29.49 3.90 -25.26
N LEU A 179 28.47 3.98 -24.40
CA LEU A 179 27.07 4.01 -24.83
C LEU A 179 26.74 5.22 -25.74
N VAL A 180 27.32 6.39 -25.47
CA VAL A 180 27.16 7.57 -26.33
C VAL A 180 27.77 7.33 -27.72
N ASP A 181 28.95 6.71 -27.80
CA ASP A 181 29.60 6.38 -29.07
C ASP A 181 28.82 5.32 -29.86
N GLU A 182 28.18 4.39 -29.15
CA GLU A 182 27.28 3.39 -29.75
C GLU A 182 26.09 4.06 -30.43
N TYR A 183 25.43 5.01 -29.76
CA TYR A 183 24.28 5.72 -30.34
C TYR A 183 24.70 6.56 -31.55
N GLN A 184 25.85 7.23 -31.50
CA GLN A 184 26.39 7.93 -32.67
C GLN A 184 26.72 6.97 -33.82
N SER A 185 27.33 5.83 -33.51
CA SER A 185 27.61 4.79 -34.49
C SER A 185 26.34 4.26 -35.14
N TYR A 186 25.29 4.02 -34.35
CA TYR A 186 24.00 3.61 -34.86
C TYR A 186 23.41 4.65 -35.82
N ILE A 187 23.31 5.91 -35.39
CA ILE A 187 22.79 7.00 -36.22
C ILE A 187 23.54 7.07 -37.55
N SER A 188 24.88 7.00 -37.51
CA SER A 188 25.72 7.03 -38.71
C SER A 188 25.52 5.82 -39.63
N SER A 189 25.06 4.69 -39.10
CA SER A 189 24.81 3.46 -39.85
C SER A 189 23.44 3.41 -40.54
N ILE A 190 22.46 4.22 -40.12
CA ILE A 190 21.07 4.14 -40.61
C ILE A 190 20.99 4.39 -42.12
N ALA A 191 21.49 5.53 -42.59
CA ALA A 191 21.35 5.89 -44.01
C ALA A 191 22.12 4.92 -44.94
N PRO A 192 23.40 4.58 -44.67
CA PRO A 192 24.10 3.55 -45.43
C PRO A 192 23.43 2.17 -45.33
N GLY A 193 22.91 1.80 -44.16
CA GLY A 193 22.29 0.50 -43.91
C GLY A 193 20.98 0.32 -44.69
N LEU A 194 20.16 1.37 -44.78
CA LEU A 194 18.95 1.38 -45.60
C LEU A 194 19.27 1.27 -47.11
N VAL A 195 20.39 1.84 -47.56
CA VAL A 195 20.85 1.68 -48.95
C VAL A 195 21.29 0.24 -49.20
N ALA A 196 22.15 -0.32 -48.34
CA ALA A 196 22.61 -1.69 -48.45
C ALA A 196 21.44 -2.71 -48.42
N LEU A 197 20.41 -2.46 -47.60
CA LEU A 197 19.20 -3.28 -47.55
C LEU A 197 18.42 -3.25 -48.89
N ARG A 198 18.29 -2.07 -49.51
CA ARG A 198 17.64 -1.94 -50.83
C ARG A 198 18.44 -2.63 -51.93
N GLN A 199 19.76 -2.50 -51.92
CA GLN A 199 20.67 -3.17 -52.86
C GLN A 199 20.56 -4.69 -52.73
N GLN A 200 20.55 -5.22 -51.50
CA GLN A 200 20.32 -6.65 -51.26
C GLN A 200 18.97 -7.12 -51.81
N GLN A 201 17.89 -6.34 -51.62
CA GLN A 201 16.57 -6.67 -52.16
C GLN A 201 16.50 -6.62 -53.70
N ALA A 202 17.29 -5.74 -54.32
CA ALA A 202 17.41 -5.60 -55.76
C ALA A 202 18.37 -6.63 -56.40
N GLY A 203 19.13 -7.39 -55.60
CA GLY A 203 20.15 -8.31 -56.09
C GLY A 203 21.42 -7.62 -56.60
N GLU A 204 21.67 -6.38 -56.16
CA GLU A 204 22.87 -5.61 -56.46
C GLU A 204 24.01 -5.94 -55.46
N ASP A 205 25.26 -5.57 -55.79
CA ASP A 205 26.36 -5.64 -54.83
C ASP A 205 26.14 -4.66 -53.68
N TYR A 206 26.33 -5.14 -52.45
CA TYR A 206 26.14 -4.38 -51.22
C TYR A 206 27.25 -4.69 -50.20
N ASP A 207 27.44 -3.77 -49.24
CA ASP A 207 28.31 -4.00 -48.09
C ASP A 207 27.61 -4.89 -47.05
N ALA A 208 27.99 -6.18 -47.03
CA ALA A 208 27.39 -7.17 -46.15
C ALA A 208 27.71 -6.93 -44.66
N GLU A 209 28.89 -6.40 -44.33
CA GLU A 209 29.29 -6.14 -42.95
C GLU A 209 28.48 -4.96 -42.38
N LEU A 210 28.37 -3.89 -43.16
CA LEU A 210 27.56 -2.72 -42.81
C LEU A 210 26.08 -3.08 -42.66
N LEU A 211 25.54 -3.89 -43.58
CA LEU A 211 24.16 -4.36 -43.49
C LEU A 211 23.94 -5.22 -42.23
N SER A 212 24.86 -6.15 -41.94
CA SER A 212 24.75 -6.99 -40.74
C SER A 212 24.79 -6.16 -39.46
N ARG A 213 25.66 -5.14 -39.38
CA ARG A 213 25.73 -4.23 -38.23
C ARG A 213 24.46 -3.41 -38.07
N PHE A 214 23.90 -2.91 -39.17
CA PHE A 214 22.63 -2.17 -39.17
C PHE A 214 21.48 -3.04 -38.66
N ILE A 215 21.37 -4.28 -39.14
CA ILE A 215 20.35 -5.24 -38.68
C ILE A 215 20.52 -5.53 -37.19
N GLN A 216 21.75 -5.76 -36.71
CA GLN A 216 22.02 -6.03 -35.31
C GLN A 216 21.58 -4.89 -34.38
N PHE A 217 21.83 -3.63 -34.76
CA PHE A 217 21.30 -2.48 -34.00
C PHE A 217 19.77 -2.48 -33.96
N GLY A 218 19.13 -2.73 -35.11
CA GLY A 218 17.67 -2.84 -35.20
C GLY A 218 17.11 -3.90 -34.25
N ASP A 219 17.71 -5.10 -34.25
CA ASP A 219 17.31 -6.20 -33.38
C ASP A 219 17.52 -5.89 -31.89
N ASP A 220 18.67 -5.29 -31.53
CA ASP A 220 18.97 -4.89 -30.16
C ASP A 220 17.97 -3.86 -29.63
N TYR A 221 17.63 -2.84 -30.43
CA TYR A 221 16.68 -1.81 -30.01
C TYR A 221 15.22 -2.27 -30.09
N LEU A 222 14.90 -3.23 -30.97
CA LEU A 222 13.62 -3.93 -30.95
C LEU A 222 13.47 -4.79 -29.69
N LYS A 223 14.55 -5.44 -29.25
CA LYS A 223 14.55 -6.17 -27.97
C LYS A 223 14.42 -5.21 -26.80
N LEU A 224 15.14 -4.09 -26.82
CA LEU A 224 15.08 -3.05 -25.80
C LEU A 224 13.67 -2.45 -25.69
N SER A 225 13.03 -2.13 -26.81
CA SER A 225 11.68 -1.53 -26.81
C SER A 225 10.62 -2.42 -26.16
N LYS A 226 10.80 -3.74 -26.23
CA LYS A 226 9.94 -4.75 -25.58
C LYS A 226 10.32 -5.02 -24.13
N THR A 227 11.59 -4.85 -23.78
CA THR A 227 12.15 -5.22 -22.46
C THR A 227 12.08 -4.06 -21.47
N ALA A 228 12.44 -2.85 -21.89
CA ALA A 228 12.55 -1.67 -21.04
C ALA A 228 11.26 -1.41 -20.26
N TYR A 229 11.39 -1.31 -18.94
CA TYR A 229 10.27 -1.05 -18.04
C TYR A 229 9.87 0.44 -18.03
N LEU A 230 10.86 1.33 -17.99
CA LEU A 230 10.65 2.76 -17.85
C LEU A 230 10.35 3.41 -19.20
N ARG A 231 9.44 4.38 -19.18
CA ARG A 231 9.24 5.31 -20.28
C ARG A 231 9.74 6.69 -19.85
N VAL A 232 10.87 7.09 -20.41
CA VAL A 232 11.68 8.24 -19.96
C VAL A 232 11.77 9.34 -21.02
N VAL A 233 11.22 9.10 -22.22
CA VAL A 233 11.21 10.06 -23.32
C VAL A 233 9.80 10.60 -23.47
N PRO A 234 9.54 11.86 -23.10
CA PRO A 234 8.22 12.45 -23.26
C PRO A 234 7.83 12.67 -24.73
N PRO A 235 6.52 12.77 -25.04
CA PRO A 235 6.04 13.17 -26.35
C PRO A 235 6.40 14.62 -26.68
N ILE A 236 6.51 14.93 -27.98
CA ILE A 236 6.84 16.28 -28.47
C ILE A 236 5.59 17.17 -28.36
N ALA A 237 5.77 18.40 -27.88
CA ALA A 237 4.66 19.35 -27.76
C ALA A 237 4.07 19.74 -29.14
N PRO A 238 2.74 19.96 -29.24
CA PRO A 238 1.74 19.90 -28.17
C PRO A 238 1.39 18.46 -27.77
N VAL A 239 1.42 18.20 -26.47
CA VAL A 239 1.22 16.87 -25.89
C VAL A 239 -0.24 16.45 -25.99
N ASP A 240 -0.52 15.32 -26.63
CA ASP A 240 -1.81 14.64 -26.47
C ASP A 240 -1.83 13.94 -25.10
N PRO A 241 -2.83 14.18 -24.23
CA PRO A 241 -2.97 13.47 -22.96
C PRO A 241 -3.08 11.94 -23.08
N LEU A 242 -3.38 11.42 -24.27
CA LEU A 242 -3.42 9.99 -24.59
C LEU A 242 -2.06 9.42 -24.98
N ASP A 243 -1.07 10.27 -25.30
CA ASP A 243 0.24 9.82 -25.72
C ASP A 243 1.09 9.39 -24.52
N ASP A 244 1.41 8.10 -24.51
CA ASP A 244 2.38 7.54 -23.58
C ASP A 244 3.79 8.02 -23.89
N TRP A 245 4.60 8.20 -22.84
CA TRP A 245 6.03 8.42 -23.01
C TRP A 245 6.66 7.20 -23.70
N LYS A 246 7.71 7.42 -24.47
CA LYS A 246 8.49 6.34 -25.09
C LYS A 246 9.57 5.84 -24.13
N ASN A 247 9.92 4.57 -24.28
CA ASN A 247 11.17 4.04 -23.74
C ASN A 247 12.32 4.30 -24.73
N ILE A 248 13.55 4.13 -24.28
CA ILE A 248 14.75 4.41 -25.09
C ILE A 248 14.77 3.56 -26.36
N GLY A 249 14.36 2.28 -26.30
CA GLY A 249 14.33 1.41 -27.47
C GLY A 249 13.36 1.89 -28.55
N LEU A 250 12.16 2.33 -28.17
CA LEU A 250 11.18 2.90 -29.11
C LEU A 250 11.72 4.17 -29.77
N GLU A 251 12.32 5.06 -28.97
CA GLU A 251 12.87 6.31 -29.48
C GLU A 251 14.04 6.05 -30.45
N LEU A 252 14.93 5.11 -30.13
CA LEU A 252 16.01 4.71 -31.04
C LEU A 252 15.47 4.12 -32.35
N LEU A 253 14.40 3.33 -32.32
CA LEU A 253 13.78 2.80 -33.54
C LEU A 253 13.14 3.90 -34.40
N ASP A 254 12.57 4.94 -33.79
CA ASP A 254 11.96 6.06 -34.52
C ASP A 254 13.00 6.91 -35.26
N VAL A 255 14.27 6.94 -34.81
CA VAL A 255 15.37 7.58 -35.56
C VAL A 255 15.51 7.00 -36.97
N MET A 256 15.19 5.71 -37.19
CA MET A 256 15.21 5.10 -38.53
C MET A 256 14.18 5.70 -39.49
N ARG A 257 13.14 6.37 -38.96
CA ARG A 257 12.10 7.04 -39.76
C ARG A 257 12.52 8.44 -40.22
N GLY A 258 13.71 8.90 -39.82
CA GLY A 258 14.23 10.23 -40.12
C GLY A 258 14.05 11.24 -38.99
N ASP A 259 13.54 10.81 -37.83
CA ASP A 259 13.45 11.63 -36.64
C ASP A 259 14.84 11.81 -36.01
N GLY A 260 15.13 12.98 -35.44
CA GLY A 260 16.39 13.20 -34.71
C GLY A 260 16.39 12.48 -33.37
N LEU A 261 17.55 11.98 -32.91
CA LEU A 261 17.64 11.34 -31.59
C LEU A 261 17.30 12.36 -30.49
N SER A 262 16.30 12.02 -29.68
CA SER A 262 15.87 12.86 -28.58
C SER A 262 17.02 13.18 -27.59
N PRO A 263 17.18 14.45 -27.19
CA PRO A 263 18.15 14.85 -26.17
C PRO A 263 18.00 14.10 -24.85
N TYR A 264 16.81 13.60 -24.54
CA TYR A 264 16.54 12.78 -23.36
C TYR A 264 17.36 11.48 -23.38
N VAL A 265 17.37 10.77 -24.52
CA VAL A 265 18.14 9.51 -24.67
C VAL A 265 19.63 9.76 -24.51
N THR A 266 20.15 10.82 -25.14
CA THR A 266 21.57 11.21 -25.04
C THR A 266 21.95 11.60 -23.61
N SER A 267 21.07 12.31 -22.87
CA SER A 267 21.29 12.65 -21.46
C SER A 267 21.33 11.41 -20.57
N TYR A 268 20.43 10.44 -20.74
CA TYR A 268 20.46 9.19 -19.97
C TYR A 268 21.70 8.34 -20.28
N ALA A 269 22.15 8.30 -21.53
CA ALA A 269 23.42 7.64 -21.88
C ALA A 269 24.63 8.32 -21.23
N SER A 270 24.64 9.66 -21.23
CA SER A 270 25.70 10.44 -20.60
C SER A 270 25.72 10.27 -19.08
N LEU A 271 24.56 10.23 -18.43
CA LEU A 271 24.43 9.92 -17.00
C LEU A 271 24.96 8.52 -16.68
N THR A 272 24.58 7.53 -17.50
CA THR A 272 25.03 6.14 -17.35
C THR A 272 26.55 6.07 -17.42
N MET A 273 27.17 6.66 -18.46
CA MET A 273 28.62 6.69 -18.59
C MET A 273 29.31 7.47 -17.47
N ALA A 274 28.80 8.65 -17.10
CA ALA A 274 29.39 9.48 -16.04
C ALA A 274 29.36 8.78 -14.68
N TYR A 275 28.28 8.08 -14.36
CA TYR A 275 28.22 7.27 -13.15
C TYR A 275 29.18 6.09 -13.25
N ARG A 276 29.19 5.32 -14.35
CA ARG A 276 30.11 4.19 -14.53
C ARG A 276 31.58 4.55 -14.41
N LEU A 277 31.99 5.66 -15.03
CA LEU A 277 33.37 6.14 -15.09
C LEU A 277 33.79 6.96 -13.86
N ASP A 278 32.94 7.04 -12.84
CA ASP A 278 33.18 7.76 -11.58
C ASP A 278 33.46 9.26 -11.79
N GLN A 279 32.64 9.92 -12.62
CA GLN A 279 32.77 11.33 -13.00
C GLN A 279 31.62 12.17 -12.41
N PRO A 280 31.68 12.52 -11.10
CA PRO A 280 30.58 13.22 -10.43
C PRO A 280 30.29 14.59 -11.03
N ASP A 281 31.30 15.35 -11.46
CA ASP A 281 31.09 16.67 -12.08
C ASP A 281 30.26 16.58 -13.37
N MET A 282 30.55 15.59 -14.21
CA MET A 282 29.79 15.35 -15.44
C MET A 282 28.37 14.88 -15.12
N PHE A 283 28.24 13.94 -14.18
CA PHE A 283 26.93 13.45 -13.75
C PHE A 283 26.04 14.57 -13.21
N ASN A 284 26.56 15.37 -12.29
CA ASN A 284 25.85 16.46 -11.61
C ASN A 284 25.41 17.54 -12.60
N LYS A 285 26.26 17.85 -13.59
CA LYS A 285 25.90 18.76 -14.67
C LYS A 285 24.80 18.19 -15.57
N THR A 286 24.95 16.94 -16.02
CA THR A 286 23.99 16.30 -16.93
C THR A 286 22.62 16.10 -16.27
N VAL A 287 22.56 15.76 -14.98
CA VAL A 287 21.28 15.56 -14.28
C VAL A 287 20.54 16.89 -14.11
N GLU A 288 21.25 17.97 -13.82
CA GLU A 288 20.65 19.31 -13.74
C GLU A 288 20.15 19.77 -15.10
N GLU A 289 20.93 19.60 -16.18
CA GLU A 289 20.50 19.92 -17.54
C GLU A 289 19.24 19.14 -17.94
N LEU A 290 19.19 17.84 -17.61
CA LEU A 290 18.03 17.00 -17.87
C LEU A 290 16.81 17.44 -17.05
N ARG A 291 17.00 17.81 -15.78
CA ARG A 291 15.93 18.35 -14.93
C ARG A 291 15.38 19.66 -15.48
N GLN A 292 16.24 20.58 -15.90
CA GLN A 292 15.82 21.84 -16.51
C GLN A 292 15.05 21.62 -17.81
N ARG A 293 15.44 20.62 -18.62
CA ARG A 293 14.68 20.23 -19.81
C ARG A 293 13.27 19.75 -19.45
N PHE A 294 13.14 18.85 -18.47
CA PHE A 294 11.83 18.39 -17.99
C PHE A 294 10.97 19.53 -17.42
N ILE A 295 11.57 20.50 -16.72
CA ILE A 295 10.88 21.71 -16.24
C ILE A 295 10.35 22.55 -17.40
N GLY A 296 11.14 22.71 -18.47
CA GLY A 296 10.75 23.44 -19.67
C GLY A 296 9.60 22.76 -20.42
N ASP A 297 9.69 21.44 -20.59
CA ASP A 297 8.74 20.69 -21.41
C ASP A 297 7.45 20.31 -20.66
N PHE A 298 7.52 20.10 -19.32
CA PHE A 298 6.40 19.61 -18.49
C PHE A 298 6.23 20.35 -17.14
N PRO A 299 6.06 21.68 -17.12
CA PRO A 299 6.07 22.46 -15.89
C PRO A 299 4.98 22.07 -14.88
N ASN A 300 3.83 21.56 -15.36
CA ASN A 300 2.71 21.16 -14.51
C ASN A 300 2.94 19.84 -13.75
N ASP A 301 3.76 18.94 -14.31
CA ASP A 301 4.01 17.61 -13.72
C ASP A 301 5.14 17.62 -12.70
N ILE A 302 6.15 18.48 -12.88
CA ILE A 302 7.33 18.51 -12.02
C ILE A 302 7.00 18.86 -10.57
N GLY A 303 6.05 19.78 -10.34
CA GLY A 303 5.60 20.11 -8.99
C GLY A 303 5.03 18.89 -8.25
N ARG A 304 4.28 18.04 -8.97
CA ARG A 304 3.71 16.80 -8.42
C ARG A 304 4.77 15.74 -8.17
N VAL A 305 5.72 15.59 -9.09
CA VAL A 305 6.84 14.66 -8.98
C VAL A 305 7.69 14.97 -7.73
N HIS A 306 8.03 16.24 -7.51
CA HIS A 306 8.70 16.68 -6.29
C HIS A 306 7.85 16.41 -5.04
N PHE A 307 6.56 16.74 -5.09
CA PHE A 307 5.65 16.52 -3.97
C PHE A 307 5.53 15.03 -3.58
N GLU A 308 5.48 14.11 -4.56
CA GLU A 308 5.45 12.66 -4.30
C GLU A 308 6.74 12.19 -3.61
N ARG A 309 7.91 12.70 -4.04
CA ARG A 309 9.18 12.38 -3.37
C ARG A 309 9.17 12.82 -1.90
N VAL A 310 8.74 14.06 -1.63
CA VAL A 310 8.63 14.59 -0.26
C VAL A 310 7.62 13.77 0.57
N PHE A 311 6.50 13.39 -0.03
CA PHE A 311 5.49 12.52 0.59
C PHE A 311 6.06 11.15 0.97
N ASN A 312 6.82 10.52 0.05
CA ASN A 312 7.46 9.22 0.28
C ASN A 312 8.52 9.29 1.39
N GLN A 313 9.26 10.40 1.48
CA GLN A 313 10.24 10.62 2.54
C GLN A 313 9.57 10.84 3.90
N ALA A 314 8.49 11.63 3.94
CA ALA A 314 7.79 11.97 5.18
C ALA A 314 7.04 10.78 5.81
N GLN A 315 6.62 9.80 5.00
CA GLN A 315 5.89 8.60 5.44
C GLN A 315 4.75 8.91 6.44
N PRO A 316 3.77 9.76 6.09
CA PRO A 316 2.79 10.30 7.04
C PRO A 316 1.96 9.22 7.76
N PHE A 317 1.72 8.08 7.12
CA PHE A 317 1.02 6.96 7.74
C PHE A 317 1.88 6.22 8.77
N TYR A 318 3.18 6.11 8.56
CA TYR A 318 4.11 5.56 9.54
C TYR A 318 4.24 6.46 10.77
N LEU A 319 4.32 7.79 10.57
CA LEU A 319 4.24 8.77 11.65
C LEU A 319 2.92 8.63 12.43
N SER A 320 1.79 8.50 11.72
CA SER A 320 0.48 8.30 12.34
C SER A 320 0.42 7.02 13.18
N MET A 321 1.01 5.91 12.72
CA MET A 321 1.11 4.67 13.50
C MET A 321 1.84 4.90 14.83
N GLN A 322 3.01 5.56 14.80
CA GLN A 322 3.77 5.85 16.03
C GLN A 322 2.99 6.74 17.00
N LEU A 323 2.32 7.77 16.48
CA LEU A 323 1.48 8.64 17.29
C LEU A 323 0.28 7.90 17.89
N TYR A 324 -0.35 6.99 17.15
CA TYR A 324 -1.44 6.16 17.68
C TYR A 324 -0.96 5.25 18.83
N VAL A 325 0.21 4.64 18.72
CA VAL A 325 0.81 3.89 19.84
C VAL A 325 1.03 4.80 21.05
N LEU A 326 1.59 5.98 20.84
CA LEU A 326 1.81 6.96 21.91
C LEU A 326 0.49 7.37 22.60
N ILE A 327 -0.56 7.63 21.82
CA ILE A 327 -1.90 8.00 22.32
C ILE A 327 -2.47 6.85 23.16
N PHE A 328 -2.46 5.63 22.65
CA PHE A 328 -3.00 4.46 23.33
C PHE A 328 -2.32 4.27 24.70
N LEU A 329 -0.98 4.26 24.72
CA LEU A 329 -0.19 4.12 25.95
C LEU A 329 -0.45 5.28 26.92
N THR A 330 -0.52 6.51 26.41
CA THR A 330 -0.79 7.70 27.24
C THR A 330 -2.17 7.63 27.89
N VAL A 331 -3.20 7.19 27.17
CA VAL A 331 -4.55 7.01 27.72
C VAL A 331 -4.56 5.89 28.76
N CYS A 332 -3.93 4.75 28.49
CA CYS A 332 -3.81 3.68 29.47
C CYS A 332 -3.16 4.19 30.76
N ILE A 333 -2.02 4.89 30.67
CA ILE A 333 -1.34 5.48 31.84
C ILE A 333 -2.24 6.49 32.53
N SER A 334 -3.03 7.29 31.79
CA SER A 334 -3.94 8.29 32.37
C SER A 334 -4.97 7.68 33.32
N TRP A 335 -5.45 6.46 33.04
CA TRP A 335 -6.39 5.74 33.89
C TRP A 335 -5.76 5.25 35.20
N LEU A 336 -4.44 5.07 35.24
CA LEU A 336 -3.69 4.74 36.45
C LEU A 336 -3.23 5.99 37.20
N ARG A 337 -2.68 6.99 36.50
CA ARG A 337 -1.99 8.14 37.08
C ARG A 337 -2.16 9.40 36.23
N TRP A 338 -2.39 10.53 36.92
CA TRP A 338 -2.58 11.85 36.30
C TRP A 338 -3.64 11.90 35.18
N PRO A 339 -4.90 11.52 35.46
CA PRO A 339 -5.95 11.38 34.45
C PRO A 339 -6.20 12.65 33.64
N ALA A 340 -6.37 13.79 34.31
CA ALA A 340 -6.68 15.06 33.63
C ALA A 340 -5.57 15.54 32.65
N PRO A 341 -4.29 15.70 33.06
CA PRO A 341 -3.26 16.19 32.14
C PRO A 341 -2.92 15.17 31.04
N LEU A 342 -2.88 13.87 31.33
CA LEU A 342 -2.53 12.86 30.30
C LEU A 342 -3.67 12.64 29.31
N ALA A 343 -4.94 12.65 29.74
CA ALA A 343 -6.06 12.60 28.81
C ALA A 343 -6.09 13.83 27.89
N LYS A 344 -5.80 15.02 28.44
CA LYS A 344 -5.67 16.24 27.64
C LYS A 344 -4.51 16.17 26.65
N ALA A 345 -3.35 15.65 27.06
CA ALA A 345 -2.22 15.45 26.16
C ALA A 345 -2.57 14.49 25.03
N ALA A 346 -3.13 13.31 25.38
CA ALA A 346 -3.55 12.31 24.42
C ALA A 346 -4.55 12.85 23.40
N PHE A 347 -5.49 13.69 23.82
CA PHE A 347 -6.45 14.32 22.90
C PHE A 347 -5.77 15.27 21.90
N TRP A 348 -4.83 16.12 22.34
CA TRP A 348 -4.10 16.99 21.41
C TRP A 348 -3.20 16.22 20.45
N VAL A 349 -2.54 15.16 20.94
CA VAL A 349 -1.76 14.27 20.08
C VAL A 349 -2.67 13.51 19.10
N LEU A 350 -3.88 13.14 19.51
CA LEU A 350 -4.88 12.53 18.63
C LEU A 350 -5.32 13.48 17.51
N LEU A 351 -5.54 14.77 17.81
CA LEU A 351 -5.84 15.76 16.78
C LEU A 351 -4.68 15.96 15.81
N LEU A 352 -3.44 15.99 16.31
CA LEU A 352 -2.24 16.06 15.47
C LEU A 352 -2.11 14.83 14.57
N ALA A 353 -2.25 13.62 15.12
CA ALA A 353 -2.21 12.38 14.37
C ALA A 353 -3.31 12.34 13.31
N PHE A 354 -4.53 12.77 13.66
CA PHE A 354 -5.64 12.87 12.72
C PHE A 354 -5.35 13.87 11.59
N ALA A 355 -4.73 15.02 11.90
CA ALA A 355 -4.33 16.00 10.89
C ALA A 355 -3.28 15.42 9.92
N ILE A 356 -2.24 14.76 10.44
CA ILE A 356 -1.19 14.12 9.61
C ILE A 356 -1.80 13.01 8.74
N HIS A 357 -2.67 12.17 9.30
CA HIS A 357 -3.36 11.12 8.55
C HIS A 357 -4.24 11.73 7.43
N THR A 358 -4.97 12.81 7.74
CA THR A 358 -5.81 13.53 6.78
C THR A 358 -4.97 14.13 5.65
N LEU A 359 -3.86 14.80 6.00
CA LEU A 359 -2.91 15.32 5.01
C LEU A 359 -2.33 14.21 4.14
N GLY A 360 -2.06 13.03 4.72
CA GLY A 360 -1.63 11.85 3.96
C GLY A 360 -2.66 11.39 2.92
N LEU A 361 -3.95 11.39 3.27
CA LEU A 361 -5.02 11.06 2.32
C LEU A 361 -5.20 12.13 1.23
N ILE A 362 -5.17 13.41 1.60
CA ILE A 362 -5.28 14.53 0.65
C ILE A 362 -4.08 14.56 -0.30
N ALA A 363 -2.87 14.34 0.21
CA ALA A 363 -1.66 14.24 -0.59
C ALA A 363 -1.77 13.17 -1.66
N ARG A 364 -2.34 12.00 -1.32
CA ARG A 364 -2.57 10.93 -2.30
C ARG A 364 -3.56 11.33 -3.38
N MET A 365 -4.64 12.05 -3.05
CA MET A 365 -5.58 12.56 -4.07
C MET A 365 -4.88 13.51 -5.05
N TYR A 366 -4.02 14.38 -4.53
CA TYR A 366 -3.24 15.32 -5.34
C TYR A 366 -2.28 14.57 -6.28
N ILE A 367 -1.55 13.58 -5.77
CA ILE A 367 -0.59 12.78 -6.55
C ILE A 367 -1.30 11.92 -7.62
N GLN A 368 -2.49 11.38 -7.31
CA GLN A 368 -3.28 10.57 -8.26
C GLN A 368 -4.15 11.42 -9.19
N GLU A 369 -4.16 12.75 -9.03
CA GLU A 369 -5.01 13.68 -9.78
C GLU A 369 -6.53 13.40 -9.64
N ARG A 370 -6.93 12.82 -8.50
CA ARG A 370 -8.29 12.36 -8.24
C ARG A 370 -8.90 13.05 -7.03
N TYR A 371 -9.27 14.31 -7.20
CA TYR A 371 -9.91 15.09 -6.15
C TYR A 371 -11.30 14.52 -5.81
N GLY A 372 -11.56 14.36 -4.51
CA GLY A 372 -12.84 13.83 -4.00
C GLY A 372 -12.93 12.30 -3.93
N VAL A 373 -11.92 11.57 -4.43
CA VAL A 373 -11.88 10.10 -4.38
C VAL A 373 -10.91 9.63 -3.28
N PHE A 374 -11.44 9.30 -2.10
CA PHE A 374 -10.60 8.90 -0.95
C PHE A 374 -10.06 7.47 -1.05
N VAL A 375 -10.78 6.61 -1.77
CA VAL A 375 -10.53 5.17 -1.83
C VAL A 375 -10.44 4.75 -3.29
N THR A 376 -9.23 4.35 -3.70
CA THR A 376 -8.91 3.97 -5.08
C THR A 376 -8.55 2.48 -5.21
N ASN A 377 -8.16 1.86 -4.10
CA ASN A 377 -7.75 0.45 -4.03
C ASN A 377 -7.88 -0.10 -2.58
N LEU A 378 -7.55 -1.38 -2.39
CA LEU A 378 -7.65 -2.02 -1.07
C LEU A 378 -6.75 -1.35 -0.02
N TYR A 379 -5.55 -0.92 -0.41
CA TYR A 379 -4.63 -0.16 0.45
C TYR A 379 -5.27 1.14 0.98
N SER A 380 -5.74 2.00 0.08
CA SER A 380 -6.37 3.28 0.45
C SER A 380 -7.66 3.09 1.24
N SER A 381 -8.41 2.01 0.98
CA SER A 381 -9.56 1.64 1.82
C SER A 381 -9.15 1.35 3.26
N ALA A 382 -8.05 0.64 3.51
CA ALA A 382 -7.57 0.33 4.86
C ALA A 382 -7.10 1.58 5.60
N VAL A 383 -6.40 2.48 4.91
CA VAL A 383 -6.04 3.80 5.45
C VAL A 383 -7.30 4.58 5.83
N PHE A 384 -8.30 4.63 4.94
CA PHE A 384 -9.54 5.36 5.17
C PHE A 384 -10.38 4.79 6.32
N VAL A 385 -10.46 3.46 6.47
CA VAL A 385 -11.17 2.82 7.59
C VAL A 385 -10.63 3.32 8.93
N GLY A 386 -9.30 3.35 9.07
CA GLY A 386 -8.62 3.89 10.25
C GLY A 386 -8.91 5.37 10.48
N TRP A 387 -8.80 6.18 9.43
CA TRP A 387 -9.10 7.61 9.48
C TRP A 387 -10.54 7.88 9.94
N GLY A 388 -11.53 7.15 9.39
CA GLY A 388 -12.93 7.27 9.78
C GLY A 388 -13.19 6.87 11.23
N ALA A 389 -12.55 5.81 11.72
CA ALA A 389 -12.65 5.39 13.12
C ALA A 389 -12.04 6.44 14.07
N VAL A 390 -10.94 7.07 13.66
CA VAL A 390 -10.28 8.13 14.42
C VAL A 390 -11.16 9.39 14.46
N LEU A 391 -11.79 9.77 13.35
CA LEU A 391 -12.76 10.86 13.31
C LEU A 391 -13.92 10.61 14.30
N LEU A 392 -14.50 9.41 14.28
CA LEU A 392 -15.56 9.03 15.23
C LEU A 392 -15.07 9.10 16.68
N GLY A 393 -13.85 8.63 16.96
CA GLY A 393 -13.28 8.71 18.31
C GLY A 393 -12.97 10.13 18.77
N VAL A 394 -12.53 11.03 17.89
CA VAL A 394 -12.37 12.47 18.19
C VAL A 394 -13.72 13.09 18.55
N ILE A 395 -14.77 12.77 17.79
CA ILE A 395 -16.14 13.22 18.06
C ILE A 395 -16.62 12.69 19.42
N LEU A 396 -16.46 11.39 19.69
CA LEU A 396 -16.84 10.81 20.98
C LEU A 396 -16.07 11.41 22.17
N GLU A 397 -14.76 11.61 22.02
CA GLU A 397 -13.93 12.17 23.10
C GLU A 397 -14.37 13.60 23.44
N LYS A 398 -14.81 14.38 22.45
CA LYS A 398 -15.38 15.73 22.67
C LYS A 398 -16.61 15.71 23.59
N PHE A 399 -17.46 14.68 23.48
CA PHE A 399 -18.71 14.59 24.26
C PHE A 399 -18.54 13.86 25.59
N TYR A 400 -17.83 12.73 25.62
CA TYR A 400 -17.75 11.85 26.79
C TYR A 400 -16.51 12.09 27.66
N LYS A 401 -15.41 12.62 27.11
CA LYS A 401 -14.19 13.06 27.83
C LYS A 401 -13.62 12.03 28.83
N ASN A 402 -13.73 10.75 28.53
CA ASN A 402 -13.33 9.65 29.41
C ASN A 402 -12.09 8.88 28.88
N GLY A 403 -11.49 9.32 27.78
CA GLY A 403 -10.34 8.69 27.12
C GLY A 403 -10.68 7.42 26.33
N VAL A 404 -11.87 6.84 26.50
CA VAL A 404 -12.23 5.58 25.82
C VAL A 404 -12.31 5.77 24.31
N GLY A 405 -12.85 6.92 23.86
CA GLY A 405 -12.90 7.26 22.44
C GLY A 405 -11.50 7.37 21.84
N ALA A 406 -10.59 8.08 22.50
CA ALA A 406 -9.21 8.23 22.07
C ALA A 406 -8.42 6.90 22.04
N ALA A 407 -8.60 6.05 23.07
CA ALA A 407 -7.94 4.74 23.11
C ALA A 407 -8.42 3.81 22.00
N MET A 408 -9.73 3.73 21.76
CA MET A 408 -10.24 2.85 20.70
C MET A 408 -9.94 3.40 19.30
N ALA A 409 -9.93 4.73 19.12
CA ALA A 409 -9.57 5.35 17.84
C ALA A 409 -8.12 5.07 17.48
N SER A 410 -7.21 5.24 18.44
CA SER A 410 -5.79 4.93 18.25
C SER A 410 -5.58 3.44 17.98
N LEU A 411 -6.28 2.54 18.69
CA LEU A 411 -6.19 1.10 18.44
C LEU A 411 -6.66 0.73 17.03
N VAL A 412 -7.86 1.14 16.62
CA VAL A 412 -8.40 0.83 15.29
C VAL A 412 -7.55 1.48 14.21
N GLY A 413 -7.20 2.76 14.35
CA GLY A 413 -6.35 3.48 13.40
C GLY A 413 -4.96 2.86 13.24
N PHE A 414 -4.36 2.34 14.32
CA PHE A 414 -3.10 1.61 14.26
C PHE A 414 -3.25 0.26 13.53
N CYS A 415 -4.24 -0.56 13.93
CA CYS A 415 -4.47 -1.86 13.33
C CYS A 415 -4.75 -1.78 11.82
N THR A 416 -5.53 -0.80 11.37
CA THR A 416 -5.82 -0.65 9.93
C THR A 416 -4.62 -0.13 9.14
N LEU A 417 -3.77 0.71 9.75
CA LEU A 417 -2.51 1.13 9.12
C LEU A 417 -1.48 0.00 9.05
N ILE A 418 -1.47 -0.95 10.00
CA ILE A 418 -0.71 -2.19 9.87
C ILE A 418 -1.21 -3.01 8.67
N ILE A 419 -2.53 -3.13 8.51
CA ILE A 419 -3.11 -3.83 7.35
C ILE A 419 -2.68 -3.14 6.05
N ALA A 420 -2.79 -1.81 5.99
CA ALA A 420 -2.32 -1.02 4.85
C ALA A 420 -0.82 -1.25 4.58
N HIS A 421 0.02 -1.29 5.61
CA HIS A 421 1.45 -1.57 5.45
C HIS A 421 1.70 -2.93 4.79
N HIS A 422 1.01 -3.99 5.21
CA HIS A 422 1.14 -5.31 4.56
C HIS A 422 0.66 -5.29 3.12
N LEU A 423 -0.42 -4.56 2.81
CA LEU A 423 -0.90 -4.39 1.43
C LEU A 423 0.07 -3.58 0.56
N SER A 424 0.88 -2.68 1.14
CA SER A 424 1.89 -1.93 0.39
C SER A 424 3.08 -2.77 -0.05
N MET A 425 3.27 -3.97 0.53
CA MET A 425 4.37 -4.86 0.18
C MET A 425 4.29 -5.38 -1.26
N SER A 426 3.14 -5.24 -1.92
CA SER A 426 2.92 -5.64 -3.32
C SER A 426 3.43 -4.60 -4.34
N GLY A 427 3.97 -3.45 -3.91
CA GLY A 427 4.58 -2.46 -4.79
C GLY A 427 3.89 -1.08 -4.73
N ASP A 428 3.55 -0.52 -5.90
CA ASP A 428 3.00 0.84 -5.99
C ASP A 428 1.58 0.89 -5.39
N THR A 429 1.39 1.72 -4.38
CA THR A 429 0.05 1.91 -3.78
C THR A 429 -0.78 2.98 -4.50
N LEU A 430 -0.21 3.69 -5.47
CA LEU A 430 -0.79 4.79 -6.23
C LEU A 430 -1.04 4.40 -7.69
N GLU A 431 -1.34 3.11 -7.94
CA GLU A 431 -1.69 2.58 -9.26
C GLU A 431 -2.91 3.29 -9.87
N MET A 432 -2.94 3.29 -11.21
CA MET A 432 -4.11 3.73 -11.97
C MET A 432 -5.26 2.74 -11.81
N MET A 433 -6.46 3.26 -11.59
CA MET A 433 -7.68 2.45 -11.51
C MET A 433 -8.01 1.84 -12.87
N ARG A 434 -8.67 0.67 -12.86
CA ARG A 434 -9.20 0.08 -14.09
C ARG A 434 -10.21 1.04 -14.73
N ALA A 435 -10.24 1.13 -16.06
CA ALA A 435 -11.07 2.10 -16.79
C ALA A 435 -12.56 2.08 -16.38
N VAL A 436 -13.14 0.91 -16.09
CA VAL A 436 -14.55 0.78 -15.62
C VAL A 436 -14.76 1.40 -14.22
N LEU A 437 -13.72 1.42 -13.40
CA LEU A 437 -13.73 2.07 -12.08
C LEU A 437 -13.46 3.57 -12.18
N ASP A 438 -13.25 4.13 -13.38
CA ASP A 438 -12.86 5.52 -13.55
C ASP A 438 -14.04 6.52 -13.55
N SER A 439 -15.24 6.11 -13.13
CA SER A 439 -16.38 7.02 -13.03
C SER A 439 -16.35 7.83 -11.73
N ASN A 440 -16.05 9.12 -11.85
CA ASN A 440 -15.68 9.97 -10.72
C ASN A 440 -16.80 10.25 -9.71
N PHE A 441 -18.07 10.28 -10.11
CA PHE A 441 -19.13 10.72 -9.18
C PHE A 441 -19.71 9.56 -8.36
N TRP A 442 -20.31 8.58 -9.03
CA TRP A 442 -21.06 7.51 -8.37
C TRP A 442 -20.15 6.54 -7.62
N LEU A 443 -19.06 6.09 -8.24
CA LEU A 443 -18.13 5.16 -7.57
C LEU A 443 -17.49 5.82 -6.35
N ALA A 444 -16.96 7.04 -6.51
CA ALA A 444 -16.27 7.74 -5.43
C ALA A 444 -17.21 7.97 -4.24
N THR A 445 -18.44 8.40 -4.50
CA THR A 445 -19.44 8.63 -3.46
C THR A 445 -19.84 7.31 -2.79
N HIS A 446 -20.15 6.28 -3.58
CA HIS A 446 -20.52 4.95 -3.07
C HIS A 446 -19.43 4.39 -2.15
N VAL A 447 -18.20 4.26 -2.66
CA VAL A 447 -17.09 3.63 -1.95
C VAL A 447 -16.74 4.41 -0.69
N THR A 448 -16.76 5.74 -0.75
CA THR A 448 -16.50 6.58 0.45
C THR A 448 -17.58 6.38 1.51
N VAL A 449 -18.86 6.44 1.13
CA VAL A 449 -19.99 6.29 2.06
C VAL A 449 -20.02 4.90 2.68
N ILE A 450 -19.85 3.83 1.90
CA ILE A 450 -19.88 2.47 2.43
C ILE A 450 -18.67 2.19 3.34
N THR A 451 -17.49 2.73 3.01
CA THR A 451 -16.28 2.56 3.84
C THR A 451 -16.41 3.28 5.18
N PHE A 452 -17.10 4.43 5.26
CA PHE A 452 -17.47 5.03 6.55
C PHE A 452 -18.33 4.11 7.41
N GLY A 453 -19.25 3.38 6.79
CA GLY A 453 -20.04 2.34 7.47
C GLY A 453 -19.13 1.25 8.05
N TYR A 454 -18.09 0.83 7.32
CA TYR A 454 -17.10 -0.14 7.81
C TYR A 454 -16.31 0.41 9.00
N SER A 455 -15.81 1.66 8.90
CA SER A 455 -15.11 2.34 10.00
C SER A 455 -15.94 2.38 11.27
N ALA A 456 -17.22 2.72 11.14
CA ALA A 456 -18.15 2.78 12.25
C ALA A 456 -18.41 1.40 12.87
N MET A 457 -18.60 0.36 12.06
CA MET A 457 -18.85 -0.98 12.58
C MET A 457 -17.64 -1.55 13.32
N PHE A 458 -16.43 -1.39 12.77
CA PHE A 458 -15.20 -1.79 13.47
C PHE A 458 -14.99 -0.99 14.76
N PHE A 459 -15.30 0.31 14.75
CA PHE A 459 -15.16 1.15 15.93
C PHE A 459 -16.18 0.78 17.03
N ALA A 460 -17.42 0.45 16.66
CA ALA A 460 -18.43 -0.09 17.58
C ALA A 460 -17.98 -1.43 18.19
N GLY A 461 -17.39 -2.31 17.37
CA GLY A 461 -16.77 -3.56 17.83
C GLY A 461 -15.66 -3.31 18.84
N ALA A 462 -14.72 -2.40 18.54
CA ALA A 462 -13.63 -2.04 19.46
C ALA A 462 -14.15 -1.50 20.81
N LEU A 463 -15.18 -0.66 20.79
CA LEU A 463 -15.85 -0.19 22.01
C LEU A 463 -16.51 -1.33 22.81
N ALA A 464 -17.06 -2.33 22.13
CA ALA A 464 -17.61 -3.53 22.77
C ALA A 464 -16.53 -4.45 23.35
N LEU A 465 -15.36 -4.53 22.71
CA LEU A 465 -14.19 -5.24 23.25
C LEU A 465 -13.72 -4.59 24.55
N ILE A 466 -13.52 -3.27 24.58
CA ILE A 466 -13.07 -2.59 25.81
C ILE A 466 -14.13 -2.65 26.91
N PHE A 467 -15.43 -2.61 26.58
CA PHE A 467 -16.50 -2.87 27.56
C PHE A 467 -16.31 -4.24 28.24
N THR A 468 -16.04 -5.28 27.44
CA THR A 468 -15.87 -6.65 27.93
C THR A 468 -14.64 -6.77 28.82
N VAL A 469 -13.50 -6.21 28.39
CA VAL A 469 -12.25 -6.21 29.16
C VAL A 469 -12.42 -5.45 30.48
N LEU A 470 -12.97 -4.24 30.46
CA LEU A 470 -13.19 -3.46 31.67
C LEU A 470 -14.18 -4.14 32.61
N GLY A 471 -15.24 -4.75 32.07
CA GLY A 471 -16.24 -5.49 32.82
C GLY A 471 -15.70 -6.71 33.57
N LEU A 472 -14.80 -7.46 32.95
CA LEU A 472 -14.21 -8.67 33.52
C LEU A 472 -13.07 -8.38 34.50
N PHE A 473 -12.24 -7.36 34.21
CA PHE A 473 -10.96 -7.17 34.91
C PHE A 473 -10.88 -5.90 35.76
N SER A 474 -11.66 -4.84 35.47
CA SER A 474 -11.53 -3.55 36.15
C SER A 474 -12.56 -3.39 37.27
N LYS A 475 -12.10 -3.40 38.52
CA LYS A 475 -12.95 -3.10 39.70
C LYS A 475 -13.57 -1.70 39.65
N ARG A 476 -12.90 -0.75 38.97
CA ARG A 476 -13.35 0.65 38.85
C ARG A 476 -14.45 0.84 37.80
N PHE A 477 -14.78 -0.18 37.02
CA PHE A 477 -15.80 -0.07 35.98
C PHE A 477 -17.21 -0.04 36.61
N SER A 478 -17.82 1.15 36.56
CA SER A 478 -19.09 1.45 37.21
C SER A 478 -20.27 1.34 36.23
N LYS A 479 -21.50 1.40 36.77
CA LYS A 479 -22.74 1.44 35.99
C LYS A 479 -22.81 2.66 35.06
N GLU A 480 -22.24 3.80 35.46
CA GLU A 480 -22.19 5.02 34.64
C GLU A 480 -21.25 4.85 33.45
N SER A 481 -20.05 4.29 33.68
CA SER A 481 -19.11 3.96 32.61
C SER A 481 -19.71 2.94 31.63
N ALA A 482 -20.37 1.91 32.15
CA ALA A 482 -21.07 0.93 31.33
C ALA A 482 -22.17 1.56 30.48
N LYS A 483 -23.01 2.42 31.07
CA LYS A 483 -24.06 3.15 30.35
C LYS A 483 -23.47 4.04 29.25
N SER A 484 -22.39 4.75 29.54
CA SER A 484 -21.69 5.60 28.56
C SER A 484 -21.21 4.78 27.35
N ILE A 485 -20.52 3.66 27.57
CA ILE A 485 -20.04 2.81 26.46
C ILE A 485 -21.21 2.19 25.68
N VAL A 486 -22.26 1.72 26.36
CA VAL A 486 -23.48 1.21 25.72
C VAL A 486 -24.12 2.26 24.81
N SER A 487 -24.22 3.52 25.28
CA SER A 487 -24.73 4.63 24.47
C SER A 487 -23.84 4.95 23.27
N MET A 488 -22.51 4.90 23.44
CA MET A 488 -21.55 5.10 22.35
C MET A 488 -21.69 4.02 21.27
N VAL A 489 -21.69 2.74 21.68
CA VAL A 489 -21.86 1.60 20.76
C VAL A 489 -23.17 1.71 19.99
N TYR A 490 -24.28 1.94 20.69
CA TYR A 490 -25.58 2.08 20.03
C TYR A 490 -25.62 3.23 19.01
N GLY A 491 -25.12 4.41 19.39
CA GLY A 491 -25.08 5.56 18.49
C GLY A 491 -24.21 5.35 17.25
N ILE A 492 -23.05 4.71 17.42
CA ILE A 492 -22.17 4.38 16.28
C ILE A 492 -22.79 3.29 15.41
N THR A 493 -23.46 2.29 15.99
CA THR A 493 -24.18 1.29 15.19
C THR A 493 -25.28 1.93 14.35
N CYS A 494 -26.04 2.90 14.86
CA CYS A 494 -27.00 3.64 14.03
C CYS A 494 -26.32 4.31 12.83
N PHE A 495 -25.19 4.97 13.05
CA PHE A 495 -24.40 5.60 12.00
C PHE A 495 -23.88 4.55 10.99
N ALA A 496 -23.33 3.44 11.48
CA ALA A 496 -22.85 2.34 10.64
C ALA A 496 -23.96 1.78 9.74
N THR A 497 -25.12 1.47 10.31
CA THR A 497 -26.27 0.95 9.55
C THR A 497 -26.73 1.93 8.48
N LEU A 498 -26.83 3.22 8.80
CA LEU A 498 -27.25 4.25 7.83
C LEU A 498 -26.27 4.34 6.66
N PHE A 499 -24.98 4.48 6.95
CA PHE A 499 -23.95 4.62 5.91
C PHE A 499 -23.78 3.35 5.09
N SER A 500 -23.88 2.17 5.71
CA SER A 500 -23.88 0.90 4.97
C SER A 500 -25.12 0.74 4.09
N LEU A 501 -26.30 1.15 4.54
CA LEU A 501 -27.52 1.10 3.72
C LEU A 501 -27.44 2.05 2.53
N VAL A 502 -27.16 3.33 2.79
CA VAL A 502 -27.04 4.36 1.74
C VAL A 502 -25.91 3.99 0.78
N GLY A 503 -24.76 3.57 1.32
CA GLY A 503 -23.65 3.05 0.53
C GLY A 503 -24.10 1.91 -0.39
N THR A 504 -24.78 0.89 0.14
CA THR A 504 -25.24 -0.26 -0.67
C THR A 504 -26.18 0.17 -1.81
N ILE A 505 -27.11 1.10 -1.55
CA ILE A 505 -28.02 1.64 -2.59
C ILE A 505 -27.24 2.41 -3.66
N LEU A 506 -26.31 3.29 -3.25
CA LEU A 506 -25.45 4.03 -4.18
C LEU A 506 -24.60 3.10 -5.04
N GLY A 507 -24.17 1.96 -4.48
CA GLY A 507 -23.43 0.93 -5.21
C GLY A 507 -24.27 0.30 -6.31
N GLY A 508 -25.54 0.01 -6.02
CA GLY A 508 -26.48 -0.48 -7.04
C GLY A 508 -26.72 0.54 -8.15
N ILE A 509 -26.84 1.84 -7.83
CA ILE A 509 -26.96 2.90 -8.84
C ILE A 509 -25.73 2.94 -9.76
N TRP A 510 -24.53 2.86 -9.16
CA TRP A 510 -23.29 2.80 -9.94
C TRP A 510 -23.21 1.55 -10.82
N ALA A 511 -23.58 0.38 -10.29
CA ALA A 511 -23.58 -0.88 -11.02
C ALA A 511 -24.58 -0.85 -12.20
N ASP A 512 -25.74 -0.22 -12.03
CA ASP A 512 -26.72 -0.04 -13.11
C ASP A 512 -26.14 0.78 -14.26
N GLN A 513 -25.45 1.88 -13.96
CA GLN A 513 -24.83 2.73 -14.98
C GLN A 513 -23.62 2.08 -15.64
N SER A 514 -22.85 1.29 -14.90
CA SER A 514 -21.57 0.75 -15.38
C SER A 514 -21.72 -0.61 -16.06
N TRP A 515 -22.67 -1.44 -15.59
CA TRP A 515 -22.87 -2.82 -16.05
C TRP A 515 -24.30 -3.11 -16.52
N GLY A 516 -25.20 -2.13 -16.51
CA GLY A 516 -26.58 -2.29 -16.98
C GLY A 516 -27.49 -3.06 -16.01
N ARG A 517 -27.09 -3.23 -14.74
CA ARG A 517 -27.93 -3.86 -13.71
C ARG A 517 -27.70 -3.29 -12.31
N PHE A 518 -28.79 -3.01 -11.59
CA PHE A 518 -28.73 -2.54 -10.20
C PHE A 518 -28.19 -3.57 -9.19
N TRP A 519 -28.49 -4.86 -9.38
CA TRP A 519 -28.09 -5.93 -8.46
C TRP A 519 -27.95 -7.26 -9.20
N GLY A 520 -27.06 -8.14 -8.74
CA GLY A 520 -26.74 -9.41 -9.38
C GLY A 520 -26.27 -10.51 -8.44
N TRP A 521 -26.44 -10.33 -7.13
CA TRP A 521 -26.12 -11.33 -6.08
C TRP A 521 -24.66 -11.79 -6.08
N ASP A 522 -23.73 -10.95 -6.54
CA ASP A 522 -22.32 -11.28 -6.45
C ASP A 522 -21.82 -11.22 -5.00
N PRO A 523 -20.66 -11.83 -4.68
CA PRO A 523 -20.21 -11.90 -3.29
C PRO A 523 -20.03 -10.54 -2.60
N LYS A 524 -19.66 -9.47 -3.33
CA LYS A 524 -19.48 -8.14 -2.73
C LYS A 524 -20.82 -7.47 -2.44
N GLU A 525 -21.76 -7.58 -3.37
CA GLU A 525 -23.14 -7.14 -3.18
C GLU A 525 -23.76 -7.84 -1.96
N ASN A 526 -23.63 -9.17 -1.87
CA ASN A 526 -24.09 -9.94 -0.71
C ASN A 526 -23.39 -9.53 0.59
N GLY A 527 -22.07 -9.31 0.54
CA GLY A 527 -21.31 -8.82 1.67
C GLY A 527 -21.78 -7.45 2.17
N ALA A 528 -22.12 -6.53 1.27
CA ALA A 528 -22.67 -5.23 1.63
C ALA A 528 -24.04 -5.37 2.31
N LEU A 529 -24.93 -6.19 1.74
CA LEU A 529 -26.24 -6.49 2.30
C LEU A 529 -26.15 -7.12 3.69
N MET A 530 -25.21 -8.04 3.91
CA MET A 530 -25.01 -8.67 5.23
C MET A 530 -24.70 -7.64 6.32
N ILE A 531 -23.92 -6.60 6.04
CA ILE A 531 -23.63 -5.54 7.02
C ILE A 531 -24.89 -4.75 7.36
N VAL A 532 -25.70 -4.42 6.35
CA VAL A 532 -26.98 -3.71 6.56
C VAL A 532 -27.92 -4.54 7.44
N ILE A 533 -28.09 -5.82 7.12
CA ILE A 533 -28.91 -6.75 7.90
C ILE A 533 -28.37 -6.87 9.32
N MET A 534 -27.06 -7.01 9.50
CA MET A 534 -26.45 -7.09 10.81
C MET A 534 -26.71 -5.84 11.66
N GLY A 535 -26.57 -4.66 11.05
CA GLY A 535 -26.93 -3.39 11.66
C GLY A 535 -28.40 -3.33 12.08
N ALA A 536 -29.31 -3.77 11.21
CA ALA A 536 -30.74 -3.85 11.51
C ALA A 536 -31.04 -4.83 12.66
N ILE A 537 -30.39 -6.00 12.69
CA ILE A 537 -30.51 -6.99 13.78
C ILE A 537 -30.11 -6.36 15.11
N VAL A 538 -28.95 -5.67 15.16
CA VAL A 538 -28.46 -5.04 16.40
C VAL A 538 -29.46 -4.01 16.92
N LEU A 539 -29.93 -3.12 16.04
CA LEU A 539 -30.86 -2.05 16.41
C LEU A 539 -32.23 -2.60 16.81
N HIS A 540 -32.77 -3.54 16.05
CA HIS A 540 -34.08 -4.16 16.32
C HIS A 540 -34.06 -4.94 17.63
N ALA A 541 -33.04 -5.78 17.85
CA ALA A 541 -32.91 -6.56 19.08
C ALA A 541 -32.77 -5.66 20.32
N ARG A 542 -32.09 -4.52 20.18
CA ARG A 542 -31.92 -3.56 21.28
C ARG A 542 -33.21 -2.80 21.57
N TRP A 543 -33.88 -2.30 20.52
CA TRP A 543 -35.13 -1.55 20.66
C TRP A 543 -36.26 -2.44 21.18
N GLY A 544 -36.39 -3.66 20.68
CA GLY A 544 -37.37 -4.65 21.14
C GLY A 544 -37.10 -5.22 22.53
N GLY A 545 -36.02 -4.81 23.22
CA GLY A 545 -35.67 -5.28 24.56
C GLY A 545 -35.17 -6.73 24.64
N ILE A 546 -34.98 -7.39 23.49
CA ILE A 546 -34.47 -8.76 23.38
C ILE A 546 -33.05 -8.84 23.95
N VAL A 547 -32.20 -7.86 23.60
CA VAL A 547 -30.84 -7.78 24.11
C VAL A 547 -30.61 -6.60 25.05
N LYS A 548 -29.94 -6.91 26.15
CA LYS A 548 -29.47 -5.91 27.13
C LYS A 548 -28.03 -5.50 26.82
N GLU A 549 -27.28 -5.06 27.82
CA GLU A 549 -25.93 -4.53 27.62
C GLU A 549 -24.97 -5.59 27.04
N ARG A 550 -24.89 -6.80 27.62
CA ARG A 550 -24.02 -7.89 27.12
C ARG A 550 -24.36 -8.33 25.70
N GLY A 551 -25.66 -8.47 25.41
CA GLY A 551 -26.11 -8.89 24.08
C GLY A 551 -25.84 -7.84 23.01
N LEU A 552 -26.00 -6.54 23.33
CA LEU A 552 -25.61 -5.46 22.42
C LEU A 552 -24.11 -5.51 22.10
N MET A 553 -23.26 -5.73 23.11
CA MET A 553 -21.81 -5.86 22.90
C MET A 553 -21.46 -7.07 22.04
N ALA A 554 -22.08 -8.24 22.29
CA ALA A 554 -21.87 -9.44 21.50
C ALA A 554 -22.25 -9.22 20.03
N LEU A 555 -23.39 -8.57 19.76
CA LEU A 555 -23.83 -8.26 18.40
C LEU A 555 -22.92 -7.22 17.72
N ALA A 556 -22.42 -6.22 18.45
CA ALA A 556 -21.46 -5.26 17.88
C ALA A 556 -20.12 -5.92 17.50
N ILE A 557 -19.63 -6.85 18.32
CA ILE A 557 -18.42 -7.65 18.01
C ILE A 557 -18.68 -8.56 16.79
N CYS A 558 -19.84 -9.21 16.73
CA CYS A 558 -20.26 -9.99 15.56
C CYS A 558 -20.35 -9.12 14.30
N GLY A 559 -20.80 -7.87 14.42
CA GLY A 559 -20.79 -6.89 13.34
C GLY A 559 -19.41 -6.70 12.71
N SER A 560 -18.34 -6.68 13.52
CA SER A 560 -16.96 -6.60 13.00
C SER A 560 -16.55 -7.85 12.21
N ILE A 561 -17.05 -9.04 12.56
CA ILE A 561 -16.82 -10.27 11.79
C ILE A 561 -17.50 -10.16 10.42
N VAL A 562 -18.75 -9.72 10.39
CA VAL A 562 -19.50 -9.52 9.14
C VAL A 562 -18.82 -8.48 8.25
N THR A 563 -18.35 -7.37 8.83
CA THR A 563 -17.64 -6.33 8.08
C THR A 563 -16.31 -6.81 7.52
N VAL A 564 -15.49 -7.55 8.28
CA VAL A 564 -14.22 -8.07 7.72
C VAL A 564 -14.46 -9.09 6.61
N TRP A 565 -15.51 -9.90 6.73
CA TRP A 565 -15.87 -10.86 5.69
C TRP A 565 -16.31 -10.13 4.41
N SER A 566 -17.16 -9.11 4.54
CA SER A 566 -17.59 -8.30 3.40
C SER A 566 -16.42 -7.57 2.73
N TRP A 567 -15.52 -6.99 3.51
CA TRP A 567 -14.42 -6.17 3.02
C TRP A 567 -13.25 -6.99 2.44
N PHE A 568 -12.79 -8.03 3.16
CA PHE A 568 -11.68 -8.89 2.72
C PHE A 568 -12.15 -10.26 2.22
N GLY A 569 -13.03 -10.94 2.97
CA GLY A 569 -13.47 -12.31 2.68
C GLY A 569 -14.07 -12.50 1.29
N THR A 570 -14.87 -11.55 0.80
CA THR A 570 -15.47 -11.59 -0.54
C THR A 570 -14.42 -11.53 -1.66
N ASN A 571 -13.32 -10.80 -1.45
CA ASN A 571 -12.21 -10.75 -2.41
C ASN A 571 -11.47 -12.09 -2.50
N LEU A 572 -11.49 -12.92 -1.45
CA LEU A 572 -10.87 -14.25 -1.42
C LEU A 572 -11.62 -15.27 -2.30
N LEU A 573 -12.91 -15.04 -2.57
CA LEU A 573 -13.70 -15.92 -3.43
C LEU A 573 -13.34 -15.75 -4.91
N GLY A 574 -12.80 -14.58 -5.29
CA GLY A 574 -12.30 -14.33 -6.64
C GLY A 574 -13.35 -14.45 -7.76
N VAL A 575 -14.64 -14.47 -7.44
CA VAL A 575 -15.75 -14.56 -8.41
C VAL A 575 -16.58 -13.28 -8.41
N GLY A 576 -17.19 -12.98 -9.56
CA GLY A 576 -18.01 -11.78 -9.76
C GLY A 576 -17.25 -10.60 -10.37
N LEU A 577 -18.00 -9.63 -10.90
CA LEU A 577 -17.47 -8.46 -11.60
C LEU A 577 -16.62 -7.55 -10.71
N HIS A 578 -16.80 -7.65 -9.38
CA HIS A 578 -16.08 -6.87 -8.39
C HIS A 578 -14.70 -7.44 -7.97
N ALA A 579 -14.20 -8.53 -8.58
CA ALA A 579 -12.96 -9.22 -8.18
C ALA A 579 -11.67 -8.48 -8.58
N TYR A 580 -11.53 -7.23 -8.16
CA TYR A 580 -10.42 -6.33 -8.51
C TYR A 580 -9.21 -6.37 -7.56
N GLY A 581 -9.33 -7.01 -6.39
CA GLY A 581 -8.31 -7.01 -5.33
C GLY A 581 -8.13 -8.36 -4.64
N PHE A 582 -8.04 -9.44 -5.42
CA PHE A 582 -7.80 -10.79 -4.89
C PHE A 582 -6.45 -10.84 -4.16
N THR A 583 -6.43 -11.40 -2.95
CA THR A 583 -5.19 -11.65 -2.17
C THR A 583 -5.27 -13.03 -1.53
N SER A 584 -4.29 -13.91 -1.75
CA SER A 584 -4.25 -15.24 -1.12
C SER A 584 -3.77 -15.17 0.33
N SER A 585 -2.92 -14.20 0.65
CA SER A 585 -2.31 -14.00 1.97
C SER A 585 -3.29 -13.56 3.07
N GLY A 586 -4.43 -12.95 2.71
CA GLY A 586 -5.39 -12.38 3.66
C GLY A 586 -6.30 -13.39 4.36
N PHE A 587 -6.37 -14.64 3.88
CA PHE A 587 -7.32 -15.64 4.40
C PHE A 587 -7.09 -15.96 5.87
N TRP A 588 -5.87 -16.37 6.23
CA TRP A 588 -5.54 -16.77 7.61
C TRP A 588 -5.67 -15.60 8.60
N TRP A 589 -5.35 -14.38 8.16
CA TRP A 589 -5.58 -13.17 8.97
C TRP A 589 -7.06 -12.93 9.22
N THR A 590 -7.90 -13.11 8.20
CA THR A 590 -9.36 -12.97 8.32
C THR A 590 -9.95 -14.02 9.28
N VAL A 591 -9.52 -15.29 9.15
CA VAL A 591 -9.92 -16.37 10.05
C VAL A 591 -9.45 -16.13 11.47
N GLY A 592 -8.19 -15.75 11.67
CA GLY A 592 -7.63 -15.42 12.98
C GLY A 592 -8.35 -14.26 13.65
N PHE A 593 -8.68 -13.21 12.88
CA PHE A 593 -9.50 -12.10 13.36
C PHE A 593 -10.89 -12.60 13.78
N ALA A 594 -11.60 -13.35 12.92
CA ALA A 594 -12.92 -13.88 13.26
C ALA A 594 -12.90 -14.76 14.52
N ALA A 595 -11.92 -15.66 14.65
CA ALA A 595 -11.74 -16.49 15.84
C ALA A 595 -11.51 -15.65 17.11
N SER A 596 -10.71 -14.57 17.01
CA SER A 596 -10.51 -13.64 18.12
C SER A 596 -11.81 -12.94 18.53
N GLN A 597 -12.64 -12.50 17.58
CA GLN A 597 -13.93 -11.90 17.86
C GLN A 597 -14.92 -12.91 18.49
N ILE A 598 -14.97 -14.15 18.00
CA ILE A 598 -15.77 -15.22 18.60
C ILE A 598 -15.36 -15.48 20.05
N PHE A 599 -14.05 -15.51 20.33
CA PHE A 599 -13.54 -15.61 21.69
C PHE A 599 -14.07 -14.47 22.59
N PHE A 600 -14.06 -13.23 22.11
CA PHE A 600 -14.63 -12.10 22.87
C PHE A 600 -16.16 -12.16 23.02
N ILE A 601 -16.88 -12.70 22.03
CA ILE A 601 -18.32 -12.98 22.15
C ILE A 601 -18.57 -14.01 23.27
N CYS A 602 -17.74 -15.04 23.39
CA CYS A 602 -17.81 -15.99 24.51
C CYS A 602 -17.52 -15.29 25.85
N LEU A 603 -16.48 -14.45 25.90
CA LEU A 603 -16.12 -13.71 27.12
C LEU A 603 -17.22 -12.76 27.60
N VAL A 604 -17.84 -12.00 26.69
CA VAL A 604 -18.90 -11.05 27.09
C VAL A 604 -20.16 -11.76 27.56
N ASN A 605 -20.37 -13.01 27.18
CA ASN A 605 -21.51 -13.82 27.62
C ASN A 605 -21.21 -14.66 28.87
N LEU A 606 -20.01 -14.54 29.46
CA LEU A 606 -19.71 -15.22 30.72
C LEU A 606 -20.73 -14.87 31.82
N PRO A 607 -21.10 -15.84 32.68
CA PRO A 607 -21.95 -15.59 33.84
C PRO A 607 -21.46 -14.43 34.70
N TRP A 608 -22.39 -13.65 35.27
CA TRP A 608 -22.06 -12.43 36.02
C TRP A 608 -21.11 -12.66 37.21
N ARG A 609 -21.03 -13.88 37.76
CA ARG A 609 -20.04 -14.26 38.78
C ARG A 609 -18.58 -14.06 38.38
N TYR A 610 -18.28 -14.04 37.07
CA TYR A 610 -16.93 -13.84 36.56
C TYR A 610 -16.60 -12.36 36.30
N TRP A 611 -17.59 -11.47 36.37
CA TRP A 611 -17.40 -10.04 36.15
C TRP A 611 -16.95 -9.38 37.46
N ARG A 612 -15.66 -9.04 37.56
CA ARG A 612 -15.05 -8.45 38.77
C ARG A 612 -15.27 -6.94 38.91
N SER A 613 -15.97 -6.33 37.96
CA SER A 613 -16.30 -4.90 37.99
C SER A 613 -17.45 -4.61 38.96
N ALA A 614 -17.49 -3.39 39.50
CA ALA A 614 -18.62 -2.94 40.32
C ALA A 614 -19.97 -3.06 39.57
N PHE A 615 -19.97 -2.81 38.26
CA PHE A 615 -21.14 -3.06 37.40
C PHE A 615 -21.53 -4.55 37.34
N GLY A 616 -20.55 -5.44 37.18
CA GLY A 616 -20.76 -6.88 37.13
C GLY A 616 -21.28 -7.46 38.44
N GLU A 617 -20.72 -7.02 39.57
CA GLU A 617 -21.13 -7.43 40.91
C GLU A 617 -22.59 -7.03 41.21
N ASP A 618 -22.99 -5.81 40.84
CA ASP A 618 -24.37 -5.34 40.95
C ASP A 618 -25.33 -6.24 40.15
N LYS A 619 -24.99 -6.54 38.89
CA LYS A 619 -25.79 -7.42 38.03
C LYS A 619 -25.85 -8.85 38.57
N ASN A 620 -24.75 -9.39 39.07
CA ASN A 620 -24.70 -10.72 39.70
C ASN A 620 -25.61 -10.78 40.94
N ARG A 621 -25.62 -9.72 41.76
CA ARG A 621 -26.49 -9.64 42.94
C ARG A 621 -27.97 -9.64 42.56
N LEU A 622 -28.35 -8.87 41.54
CA LEU A 622 -29.72 -8.82 41.02
C LEU A 622 -30.15 -10.16 40.43
N ASP A 623 -29.26 -10.83 39.71
CA ASP A 623 -29.51 -12.14 39.10
C ASP A 623 -29.75 -13.21 40.15
N ARG A 624 -28.88 -13.29 41.16
CA ARG A 624 -29.06 -14.18 42.33
C ARG A 624 -30.38 -13.92 43.05
N LYS A 625 -30.73 -12.66 43.28
CA LYS A 625 -32.01 -12.29 43.92
C LYS A 625 -33.21 -12.80 43.12
N ARG A 626 -33.18 -12.69 41.79
CA ARG A 626 -34.25 -13.19 40.91
C ARG A 626 -34.38 -14.71 40.97
N ILE A 627 -33.26 -15.43 40.94
CA ILE A 627 -33.24 -16.90 41.04
C ILE A 627 -33.84 -17.36 42.38
N LEU A 628 -33.46 -16.70 43.48
CA LEU A 628 -34.01 -17.03 44.81
C LEU A 628 -35.52 -16.76 44.90
N ILE A 629 -36.00 -15.66 44.34
CA ILE A 629 -37.45 -15.36 44.30
C ILE A 629 -38.20 -16.40 43.47
N ALA A 630 -37.70 -16.74 42.27
CA ALA A 630 -38.32 -17.74 41.42
C ALA A 630 -38.37 -19.13 42.08
N ALA A 631 -37.31 -19.51 42.81
CA ALA A 631 -37.28 -20.76 43.58
C ALA A 631 -38.35 -20.76 44.70
N GLN A 632 -38.49 -19.65 45.42
CA GLN A 632 -39.52 -19.49 46.45
C GLN A 632 -40.94 -19.49 45.90
N GLU A 633 -41.16 -18.96 44.70
CA GLU A 633 -42.45 -19.01 44.02
C GLU A 633 -42.77 -20.44 43.54
N SER A 634 -41.77 -21.18 43.07
CA SER A 634 -41.95 -22.59 42.68
C SER A 634 -42.17 -23.55 43.85
N GLU A 635 -41.67 -23.24 45.05
CA GLU A 635 -41.96 -24.02 46.26
C GLU A 635 -43.37 -23.74 46.82
N LYS A 636 -43.99 -22.63 46.41
CA LYS A 636 -45.34 -22.22 46.84
C LYS A 636 -46.46 -22.61 45.86
N ALA A 637 -46.12 -23.00 44.64
CA ALA A 637 -47.02 -23.50 43.61
C ALA A 637 -47.02 -25.03 43.61
#